data_AF-A0A848Z6Z4-F1
#
_entry.id   AF-A0A848Z6Z4-F1
#
_cell.length_a   1.000
_cell.length_b   1.000
_cell.length_c   1.000
_cell.angle_alpha   90.00
_cell.angle_beta   90.00
_cell.angle_gamma   90.00
#
_symmetry.space_group_name_H-M   'P 1'
#
loop_
_entity.id
_entity.type
_entity.pdbx_description
1 polymer ?
#
loop_
_entity_poly.entity_id
_entity_poly.type
_entity_poly.pdbx_seq_one_letter_code
_entity_poly.pdbx_strand_id
1 'polypeptide(L)'
;MSAIGSQRGISPARPNLYDVRRQRGLTVSGLSEKSGVPKASISAIEDGEQASSLEMFWRLSEALNVEFGRLLGSEDQVVYDPSGISAQLVAREAEEESTETYLMSFPADASRLASGHWQGVLETVTVLSGALITGPEAQPLFLSTGQTASFQADGPHIYRSGSRPCRALVVVKYPKSKVGVTAYDKDITWPEAGASNGWSNVRDLLARAKVEVQNGLPLERITFRTSPDDPAEAARRLRSELNPAEGRNSAQIAATRTFVTTDPSLAVSTVFRAAQMGLIPRNPRLSSDVVKHCRELAKAAMQCRAQDTDTRQGLVSTVATGSTTVEAALAAEALTRSGEPTVPPDVTDAELRNHHFSDVECTDRHFEDRIDVNAYEAYELVHPAYARQMLAVAEFMPTFRGGETPTILDVGAGPGVPLKMLLELRPELHAVAVDPSPTAFAHFETRFASDDRVRGINASVTEYRNEGVPFSAAISVGASHHLDTMDFLESIAAQLDSGTVLIVSDEMISPFGTGAERDRNLLVHHLWYVLDTLVDISNDADDGERALAQLLSARLPEAMIAALAGESRQAVRIVRLAYEEAASIPLPATITHPLAAFPRFHMLELQALIAGFDYEVEQKTYPARFIDMAKSCGFDCRRHLRLYATDGIGDRCAGTHVFALARR
;
A
#
# COMPACT_ATOMS: atom_id res chain seq x y z
N MET A 1 -5.70 47.76 31.24
CA MET A 1 -6.18 48.87 30.38
C MET A 1 -4.99 49.67 29.86
N SER A 2 -4.57 49.42 28.62
CA SER A 2 -4.13 50.45 27.66
C SER A 2 -4.00 49.81 26.27
N ALA A 3 -4.89 50.26 25.38
CA ALA A 3 -5.05 50.06 23.94
C ALA A 3 -4.06 49.18 23.16
N ILE A 4 -4.53 47.99 22.75
CA ILE A 4 -4.18 47.42 21.44
C ILE A 4 -5.28 47.89 20.48
N GLY A 5 -4.89 48.69 19.49
CA GLY A 5 -5.78 49.24 18.48
C GLY A 5 -6.46 48.15 17.67
N SER A 6 -7.71 48.42 17.32
CA SER A 6 -8.56 47.58 16.46
C SER A 6 -7.92 47.34 15.09
N GLN A 7 -7.32 46.18 14.87
CA GLN A 7 -7.24 45.59 13.54
C GLN A 7 -8.56 44.86 13.25
N ARG A 8 -9.27 45.30 12.21
CA ARG A 8 -10.47 44.63 11.71
C ARG A 8 -10.07 43.27 11.12
N GLY A 9 -10.68 42.19 11.61
CA GLY A 9 -10.99 40.99 10.81
C GLY A 9 -9.98 39.84 10.73
N ILE A 10 -9.05 39.66 11.68
CA ILE A 10 -8.14 38.50 11.67
C ILE A 10 -8.62 37.49 12.72
N SER A 11 -9.23 36.38 12.28
CA SER A 11 -9.59 35.25 13.14
C SER A 11 -8.38 34.32 13.33
N PRO A 12 -8.19 33.73 14.52
CA PRO A 12 -7.16 32.70 14.71
C PRO A 12 -7.40 31.56 13.72
N ALA A 13 -6.32 31.07 13.12
CA ALA A 13 -6.38 30.00 12.13
C ALA A 13 -7.11 28.77 12.68
N ARG A 14 -8.10 28.31 11.93
CA ARG A 14 -8.80 27.04 12.16
C ARG A 14 -8.39 26.14 11.00
N PRO A 15 -7.55 25.12 11.25
CA PRO A 15 -7.15 24.23 10.17
C PRO A 15 -8.38 23.55 9.58
N ASN A 16 -8.38 23.31 8.27
CA ASN A 16 -9.27 22.32 7.68
C ASN A 16 -8.80 20.90 8.06
N LEU A 17 -8.72 20.64 9.37
CA LEU A 17 -8.15 19.42 9.91
C LEU A 17 -9.09 18.25 9.66
N TYR A 18 -10.40 18.46 9.83
CA TYR A 18 -11.41 17.44 9.64
C TYR A 18 -11.40 16.90 8.21
N ASP A 19 -11.56 17.76 7.18
CA ASP A 19 -11.63 17.28 5.80
C ASP A 19 -10.31 16.65 5.37
N VAL A 20 -9.17 17.27 5.71
CA VAL A 20 -7.86 16.77 5.30
C VAL A 20 -7.53 15.45 6.00
N ARG A 21 -7.85 15.32 7.29
CA ARG A 21 -7.70 14.05 8.02
C ARG A 21 -8.55 12.95 7.38
N ARG A 22 -9.82 13.24 7.07
CA ARG A 22 -10.72 12.28 6.41
C ARG A 22 -10.28 11.92 5.00
N GLN A 23 -9.81 12.87 4.21
CA GLN A 23 -9.23 12.60 2.89
C GLN A 23 -7.99 11.71 2.97
N ARG A 24 -7.21 11.84 4.04
CA ARG A 24 -6.07 10.97 4.35
C ARG A 24 -6.48 9.65 5.02
N GLY A 25 -7.77 9.50 5.28
CA GLY A 25 -8.42 8.38 5.96
C GLY A 25 -8.07 8.26 7.45
N LEU A 26 -7.22 9.12 8.02
CA LEU A 26 -6.74 8.98 9.40
C LEU A 26 -7.86 9.07 10.43
N THR A 27 -7.85 8.20 11.44
CA THR A 27 -8.70 8.38 12.62
C THR A 27 -8.11 9.49 13.50
N VAL A 28 -8.93 10.08 14.39
CA VAL A 28 -8.40 11.01 15.42
C VAL A 28 -7.33 10.31 16.27
N SER A 29 -7.53 9.02 16.54
CA SER A 29 -6.60 8.19 17.30
C SER A 29 -5.25 8.03 16.59
N GLY A 30 -5.22 7.62 15.33
CA GLY A 30 -3.95 7.46 14.62
C GLY A 30 -3.30 8.78 14.24
N LEU A 31 -4.05 9.85 13.99
CA LEU A 31 -3.45 11.18 13.86
C LEU A 31 -2.79 11.63 15.17
N SER A 32 -3.39 11.32 16.32
CA SER A 32 -2.82 11.62 17.65
C SER A 32 -1.49 10.89 17.86
N GLU A 33 -1.46 9.60 17.55
CA GLU A 33 -0.26 8.77 17.68
C GLU A 33 0.86 9.24 16.74
N LYS A 34 0.53 9.60 15.49
CA LYS A 34 1.50 10.08 14.51
C LYS A 34 2.05 11.46 14.80
N SER A 35 1.18 12.42 15.10
CA SER A 35 1.57 13.80 15.33
C SER A 35 2.12 14.01 16.75
N GLY A 36 1.82 13.09 17.68
CA GLY A 36 2.01 13.23 19.12
C GLY A 36 1.13 14.32 19.75
N VAL A 37 0.11 14.81 19.04
CA VAL A 37 -0.88 15.79 19.55
C VAL A 37 -1.99 15.00 20.26
N PRO A 38 -2.40 15.35 21.49
CA PRO A 38 -3.43 14.59 22.21
C PRO A 38 -4.77 14.50 21.45
N LYS A 39 -5.43 13.33 21.48
CA LYS A 39 -6.74 13.10 20.83
C LYS A 39 -7.76 14.22 21.14
N ALA A 40 -7.88 14.58 22.42
CA ALA A 40 -8.78 15.65 22.86
C ALA A 40 -8.48 17.02 22.22
N SER A 41 -7.19 17.32 21.97
CA SER A 41 -6.81 18.54 21.27
C SER A 41 -7.15 18.47 19.78
N ILE A 42 -6.94 17.32 19.13
CA ILE A 42 -7.34 17.13 17.72
C ILE A 42 -8.86 17.30 17.57
N SER A 43 -9.67 16.64 18.40
CA SER A 43 -11.13 16.81 18.40
C SER A 43 -11.53 18.27 18.62
N ALA A 44 -11.00 18.93 19.66
CA ALA A 44 -11.31 20.33 19.93
C ALA A 44 -10.89 21.28 18.78
N ILE A 45 -9.85 20.95 18.02
CA ILE A 45 -9.45 21.70 16.82
C ILE A 45 -10.44 21.48 15.68
N GLU A 46 -10.87 20.24 15.46
CA GLU A 46 -11.85 19.89 14.42
C GLU A 46 -13.24 20.50 14.69
N ASP A 47 -13.67 20.50 15.95
CA ASP A 47 -14.91 21.14 16.40
C ASP A 47 -14.83 22.67 16.44
N GLY A 48 -13.63 23.23 16.24
CA GLY A 48 -13.37 24.67 16.29
C GLY A 48 -13.44 25.27 17.68
N GLU A 49 -13.36 24.43 18.72
CA GLU A 49 -13.29 24.81 20.14
C GLU A 49 -11.89 25.26 20.57
N GLN A 50 -10.84 24.76 19.89
CA GLN A 50 -9.44 25.08 20.15
C GLN A 50 -8.73 25.60 18.89
N ALA A 51 -8.01 26.72 19.02
CA ALA A 51 -7.07 27.18 17.99
C ALA A 51 -5.75 26.37 18.06
N SER A 52 -5.20 26.01 16.91
CA SER A 52 -3.90 25.31 16.84
C SER A 52 -2.73 26.28 16.94
N SER A 53 -1.68 25.92 17.69
CA SER A 53 -0.41 26.66 17.65
C SER A 53 0.34 26.42 16.34
N LEU A 54 1.29 27.29 16.01
CA LEU A 54 2.15 27.12 14.83
C LEU A 54 2.88 25.77 14.84
N GLU A 55 3.43 25.38 15.99
CA GLU A 55 4.08 24.08 16.17
C GLU A 55 3.10 22.91 15.94
N MET A 56 1.88 23.01 16.47
CA MET A 56 0.87 21.97 16.32
C MET A 56 0.43 21.80 14.87
N PHE A 57 0.29 22.91 14.12
CA PHE A 57 0.00 22.88 12.69
C PHE A 57 1.07 22.12 11.89
N TRP A 58 2.35 22.39 12.14
CA TRP A 58 3.45 21.70 11.46
C TRP A 58 3.47 20.20 11.77
N ARG A 59 3.26 19.83 13.05
CA ARG A 59 3.19 18.43 13.47
C ARG A 59 2.02 17.70 12.82
N LEU A 60 0.86 18.36 12.69
CA LEU A 60 -0.30 17.81 12.03
C LEU A 60 -0.09 17.70 10.51
N SER A 61 0.48 18.71 9.85
CA SER A 61 0.72 18.68 8.40
C SER A 61 1.74 17.61 8.02
N GLU A 62 2.80 17.45 8.83
CA GLU A 62 3.79 16.38 8.67
C GLU A 62 3.17 15.00 8.88
N ALA A 63 2.40 14.80 9.96
CA ALA A 63 1.72 13.54 10.24
C ALA A 63 0.71 13.15 9.16
N LEU A 64 0.03 14.15 8.58
CA LEU A 64 -0.91 13.98 7.47
C LEU A 64 -0.22 13.87 6.10
N ASN A 65 1.09 14.17 6.02
CA ASN A 65 1.89 14.24 4.79
C ASN A 65 1.32 15.24 3.76
N VAL A 66 0.84 16.40 4.22
CA VAL A 66 0.25 17.49 3.40
C VAL A 66 1.01 18.79 3.58
N GLU A 67 0.97 19.68 2.58
CA GLU A 67 1.60 20.99 2.73
C GLU A 67 0.89 21.79 3.84
N PHE A 68 1.63 22.68 4.52
CA PHE A 68 1.10 23.46 5.63
C PHE A 68 -0.10 24.32 5.20
N GLY A 69 -0.05 24.92 4.01
CA GLY A 69 -1.15 25.68 3.44
C GLY A 69 -2.36 24.84 3.04
N ARG A 70 -2.23 23.51 2.87
CA ARG A 70 -3.41 22.62 2.68
C ARG A 70 -4.26 22.51 3.95
N LEU A 71 -3.65 22.66 5.12
CA LEU A 71 -4.39 22.76 6.38
C LEU A 71 -5.00 24.14 6.59
N LEU A 72 -4.48 25.21 5.99
CA LEU A 72 -5.08 26.54 6.10
C LEU A 72 -6.30 26.64 5.18
N GLY A 73 -7.50 26.66 5.77
CA GLY A 73 -8.76 26.74 5.01
C GLY A 73 -8.95 28.03 4.22
N SER A 74 -8.15 29.08 4.48
CA SER A 74 -8.09 30.31 3.68
C SER A 74 -6.78 31.09 3.88
N GLU A 75 -6.44 31.96 2.93
CA GLU A 75 -5.24 32.81 2.93
C GLU A 75 -5.30 33.96 3.99
N ASP A 76 -6.48 34.23 4.56
CA ASP A 76 -6.66 35.29 5.57
C ASP A 76 -6.36 34.83 7.01
N GLN A 77 -6.03 33.55 7.20
CA GLN A 77 -5.78 32.98 8.52
C GLN A 77 -4.34 33.26 9.01
N VAL A 78 -4.23 33.66 10.28
CA VAL A 78 -2.94 33.86 10.96
C VAL A 78 -2.78 32.84 12.07
N VAL A 79 -1.66 32.12 12.04
CA VAL A 79 -1.28 31.14 13.07
C VAL A 79 -0.27 31.80 14.02
N TYR A 80 -0.44 31.57 15.33
CA TYR A 80 0.44 32.13 16.36
C TYR A 80 1.21 31.03 17.10
N ASP A 81 2.44 31.36 17.46
CA ASP A 81 3.28 30.64 18.42
C ASP A 81 3.06 31.23 19.83
N PRO A 82 3.16 30.44 20.91
CA PRO A 82 3.23 30.94 22.29
C PRO A 82 4.20 32.11 22.54
N SER A 83 5.30 32.21 21.78
CA SER A 83 6.28 33.30 21.83
C SER A 83 5.81 34.59 21.12
N GLY A 84 4.58 34.61 20.60
CA GLY A 84 4.00 35.73 19.86
C GLY A 84 4.46 35.84 18.40
N ILE A 85 5.23 34.88 17.89
CA ILE A 85 5.55 34.80 16.46
C ILE A 85 4.26 34.47 15.70
N SER A 86 4.01 35.15 14.59
CA SER A 86 2.86 34.89 13.73
C SER A 86 3.29 34.49 12.34
N ALA A 87 2.54 33.59 11.70
CA ALA A 87 2.69 33.24 10.30
C ALA A 87 1.33 33.39 9.59
N GLN A 88 1.33 34.13 8.48
CA GLN A 88 0.17 34.29 7.59
C GLN A 88 0.54 33.75 6.22
N LEU A 89 -0.27 32.86 5.64
CA LEU A 89 -0.11 32.45 4.25
C LEU A 89 -0.52 33.61 3.34
N VAL A 90 0.39 34.06 2.48
CA VAL A 90 0.18 35.20 1.58
C VAL A 90 -0.17 34.74 0.17
N ALA A 91 0.43 33.65 -0.27
CA ALA A 91 0.20 33.06 -1.57
C ALA A 91 0.53 31.57 -1.52
N ARG A 92 -0.27 30.78 -2.23
CA ARG A 92 0.02 29.38 -2.52
C ARG A 92 -0.09 29.14 -4.01
N GLU A 93 1.01 28.69 -4.59
CA GLU A 93 1.02 28.19 -5.96
C GLU A 93 1.05 26.66 -5.88
N ALA A 94 -0.09 26.05 -6.20
CA ALA A 94 -0.27 24.60 -6.24
C ALA A 94 -0.11 24.11 -7.69
N GLU A 95 1.09 24.32 -8.26
CA GLU A 95 1.49 23.76 -9.55
C GLU A 95 2.61 22.73 -9.37
N GLU A 96 3.36 22.41 -10.42
CA GLU A 96 4.37 21.34 -10.45
C GLU A 96 5.45 21.46 -9.34
N GLU A 97 5.77 22.67 -8.87
CA GLU A 97 6.54 22.95 -7.65
C GLU A 97 5.64 23.71 -6.67
N SER A 98 5.10 23.02 -5.67
CA SER A 98 4.30 23.72 -4.67
C SER A 98 5.19 24.75 -3.96
N THR A 99 4.76 26.00 -4.00
CA THR A 99 5.43 27.10 -3.33
C THR A 99 4.44 27.79 -2.41
N GLU A 100 4.79 27.89 -1.14
CA GLU A 100 4.01 28.58 -0.13
C GLU A 100 4.78 29.79 0.36
N THR A 101 4.14 30.96 0.32
CA THR A 101 4.75 32.21 0.78
C THR A 101 4.07 32.67 2.06
N TYR A 102 4.84 32.88 3.11
CA TYR A 102 4.36 33.33 4.41
C TYR A 102 4.87 34.73 4.74
N LEU A 103 3.98 35.56 5.27
CA LEU A 103 4.36 36.77 6.00
C LEU A 103 4.49 36.40 7.47
N MET A 104 5.72 36.42 7.98
CA MET A 104 6.01 36.15 9.38
C MET A 104 6.32 37.44 10.14
N SER A 105 5.78 37.55 11.36
CA SER A 105 6.10 38.63 12.29
C SER A 105 6.69 38.05 13.58
N PHE A 106 7.78 38.65 14.03
CA PHE A 106 8.55 38.24 15.20
C PHE A 106 8.56 39.39 16.21
N PRO A 107 8.02 39.22 17.43
CA PRO A 107 8.20 40.17 18.53
C PRO A 107 9.68 40.38 18.87
N ALA A 108 10.01 41.45 19.60
CA ALA A 108 11.38 41.62 20.09
C ALA A 108 11.80 40.45 20.97
N ASP A 109 13.05 40.02 20.84
CA ASP A 109 13.68 38.92 21.58
C ASP A 109 12.98 37.55 21.41
N ALA A 110 12.12 37.41 20.41
CA ALA A 110 11.47 36.14 20.06
C ALA A 110 12.46 35.16 19.41
N SER A 111 12.34 33.89 19.77
CA SER A 111 13.17 32.78 19.29
C SER A 111 12.30 31.56 19.03
N ARG A 112 12.47 30.93 17.87
CA ARG A 112 11.84 29.66 17.48
C ARG A 112 12.89 28.72 16.92
N LEU A 113 12.90 27.48 17.42
CA LEU A 113 13.60 26.36 16.81
C LEU A 113 12.54 25.53 16.08
N ALA A 114 12.71 25.37 14.77
CA ALA A 114 11.83 24.57 13.95
C ALA A 114 12.47 23.21 13.69
N SER A 115 11.66 22.16 13.78
CA SER A 115 12.03 20.84 13.26
C SER A 115 12.27 20.93 11.76
N GLY A 116 13.09 20.02 11.22
CA GLY A 116 13.28 19.92 9.77
C GLY A 116 11.96 19.63 9.06
N HIS A 117 11.73 20.33 7.95
CA HIS A 117 10.66 20.06 7.00
C HIS A 117 10.96 18.79 6.18
N TRP A 118 10.16 18.55 5.16
CA TRP A 118 10.38 17.43 4.25
C TRP A 118 11.71 17.55 3.52
N GLN A 119 12.28 16.41 3.15
CA GLN A 119 13.56 16.33 2.43
C GLN A 119 13.54 17.18 1.15
N GLY A 120 14.59 17.98 0.96
CA GLY A 120 14.75 18.86 -0.19
C GLY A 120 13.89 20.13 -0.19
N VAL A 121 13.15 20.40 0.90
CA VAL A 121 12.45 21.68 1.08
C VAL A 121 13.47 22.79 1.21
N LEU A 122 13.32 23.82 0.38
CA LEU A 122 14.14 25.02 0.42
C LEU A 122 13.31 26.16 1.02
N GLU A 123 13.83 26.78 2.08
CA GLU A 123 13.28 28.04 2.57
C GLU A 123 14.09 29.21 2.01
N THR A 124 13.40 30.27 1.60
CA THR A 124 13.98 31.56 1.24
C THR A 124 13.38 32.64 2.13
N VAL A 125 14.20 33.21 3.01
CA VAL A 125 13.79 34.21 3.98
C VAL A 125 14.26 35.58 3.54
N THR A 126 13.33 36.53 3.39
CA THR A 126 13.60 37.93 3.05
C THR A 126 13.14 38.84 4.19
N VAL A 127 14.04 39.59 4.80
CA VAL A 127 13.69 40.50 5.92
C VAL A 127 13.05 41.77 5.38
N LEU A 128 11.79 42.02 5.74
CA LEU A 128 11.02 43.19 5.32
C LEU A 128 11.23 44.39 6.25
N SER A 129 11.45 44.13 7.54
CA SER A 129 11.77 45.16 8.53
C SER A 129 12.43 44.54 9.76
N GLY A 130 13.40 45.23 10.36
CA GLY A 130 14.14 44.73 11.53
C GLY A 130 15.37 43.90 11.13
N ALA A 131 15.74 42.96 11.98
CA ALA A 131 16.84 42.02 11.75
C ALA A 131 16.48 40.63 12.31
N LEU A 132 16.94 39.59 11.63
CA LEU A 132 16.61 38.20 11.90
C LEU A 132 17.86 37.33 11.79
N ILE A 133 18.09 36.46 12.75
CA ILE A 133 19.02 35.34 12.62
C ILE A 133 18.20 34.12 12.18
N THR A 134 18.55 33.52 11.04
CA THR A 134 17.82 32.37 10.48
C THR A 134 18.73 31.44 9.69
N GLY A 135 18.25 30.25 9.33
CA GLY A 135 19.02 29.21 8.66
C GLY A 135 19.21 27.95 9.51
N PRO A 136 19.98 26.96 9.00
CA PRO A 136 20.22 25.71 9.70
C PRO A 136 20.79 25.96 11.10
N GLU A 137 20.33 25.21 12.09
CA GLU A 137 20.74 25.41 13.49
C GLU A 137 22.27 25.35 13.65
N ALA A 138 22.92 24.46 12.90
CA ALA A 138 24.37 24.31 12.88
C ALA A 138 25.11 25.49 12.25
N GLN A 139 24.44 26.28 11.40
CA GLN A 139 25.05 27.37 10.64
C GLN A 139 24.07 28.53 10.41
N PRO A 140 23.72 29.29 11.47
CA PRO A 140 22.76 30.38 11.35
C PRO A 140 23.36 31.60 10.65
N LEU A 141 22.51 32.30 9.90
CA LEU A 141 22.83 33.50 9.12
C LEU A 141 22.14 34.72 9.73
N PHE A 142 22.86 35.85 9.78
CA PHE A 142 22.27 37.13 10.19
C PHE A 142 21.79 37.91 8.96
N LEU A 143 20.52 38.31 8.97
CA LEU A 143 19.87 39.08 7.91
C LEU A 143 19.34 40.40 8.45
N SER A 144 19.68 41.48 7.76
CA SER A 144 19.15 42.84 7.94
C SER A 144 18.04 43.11 6.93
N THR A 145 17.26 44.18 7.17
CA THR A 145 16.20 44.63 6.25
C THR A 145 16.67 44.72 4.80
N GLY A 146 15.92 44.10 3.89
CA GLY A 146 16.21 44.01 2.46
C GLY A 146 17.11 42.84 2.07
N GLN A 147 17.68 42.10 3.02
CA GLN A 147 18.51 40.93 2.74
C GLN A 147 17.66 39.66 2.65
N THR A 148 18.13 38.74 1.80
CA THR A 148 17.53 37.44 1.54
C THR A 148 18.57 36.35 1.71
N ALA A 149 18.19 35.22 2.30
CA ALA A 149 18.98 33.99 2.24
C ALA A 149 18.08 32.79 1.96
N SER A 150 18.64 31.81 1.28
CA SER A 150 18.01 30.52 1.03
C SER A 150 18.82 29.40 1.68
N PHE A 151 18.14 28.43 2.28
CA PHE A 151 18.77 27.28 2.92
C PHE A 151 17.88 26.04 2.83
N GLN A 152 18.51 24.86 2.90
CA GLN A 152 17.79 23.59 3.02
C GLN A 152 17.14 23.55 4.40
N ALA A 153 15.82 23.45 4.42
CA ALA A 153 15.01 23.46 5.63
C ALA A 153 14.54 22.06 6.04
N ASP A 154 15.09 21.02 5.41
CA ASP A 154 14.82 19.61 5.73
C ASP A 154 15.57 19.09 6.98
N GLY A 155 16.36 19.96 7.61
CA GLY A 155 16.94 19.76 8.94
C GLY A 155 16.51 20.87 9.93
N PRO A 156 16.85 20.73 11.23
CA PRO A 156 16.54 21.74 12.24
C PRO A 156 17.07 23.13 11.86
N HIS A 157 16.23 24.14 11.97
CA HIS A 157 16.55 25.51 11.59
C HIS A 157 15.93 26.52 12.56
N ILE A 158 16.51 27.72 12.64
CA ILE A 158 16.16 28.71 13.67
C ILE A 158 15.58 29.99 13.10
N TYR A 159 14.82 30.68 13.94
CA TYR A 159 14.36 32.05 13.73
C TYR A 159 14.54 32.84 15.02
N ARG A 160 15.41 33.84 15.02
CA ARG A 160 15.67 34.68 16.20
C ARG A 160 15.69 36.15 15.83
N SER A 161 14.77 36.89 16.42
CA SER A 161 14.76 38.35 16.33
C SER A 161 15.72 38.96 17.36
N GLY A 162 16.18 40.19 17.09
CA GLY A 162 16.92 40.98 18.08
C GLY A 162 16.01 41.75 19.02
N SER A 163 16.55 42.78 19.66
CA SER A 163 15.83 43.65 20.62
C SER A 163 14.76 44.56 19.98
N ARG A 164 14.41 44.34 18.71
CA ARG A 164 13.36 45.06 17.98
C ARG A 164 12.52 44.04 17.21
N PRO A 165 11.21 44.29 17.05
CA PRO A 165 10.36 43.44 16.23
C PRO A 165 10.88 43.31 14.80
N CYS A 166 10.68 42.15 14.20
CA CYS A 166 11.09 41.84 12.84
C CYS A 166 9.89 41.34 12.02
N ARG A 167 9.87 41.64 10.72
CA ARG A 167 8.94 41.03 9.76
C ARG A 167 9.75 40.45 8.62
N ALA A 168 9.38 39.26 8.16
CA ALA A 168 10.03 38.60 7.06
C ALA A 168 9.00 37.93 6.14
N LEU A 169 9.34 37.86 4.86
CA LEU A 169 8.70 36.95 3.92
C LEU A 169 9.47 35.64 3.97
N VAL A 170 8.78 34.53 4.18
CA VAL A 170 9.37 33.18 4.15
C VAL A 170 8.71 32.42 3.02
N VAL A 171 9.48 32.12 1.98
CA VAL A 171 9.03 31.31 0.86
C VAL A 171 9.50 29.89 1.09
N VAL A 172 8.57 28.97 1.27
CA VAL A 172 8.81 27.54 1.40
C VAL A 172 8.57 26.91 0.03
N LYS A 173 9.64 26.40 -0.56
CA LYS A 173 9.58 25.72 -1.85
C LYS A 173 9.67 24.22 -1.61
N TYR A 174 8.59 23.52 -1.90
CA TYR A 174 8.57 22.07 -1.84
C TYR A 174 9.16 21.51 -3.14
N PRO A 175 10.10 20.56 -3.06
CA PRO A 175 10.68 20.00 -4.28
C PRO A 175 9.58 19.30 -5.09
N LYS A 176 9.70 19.40 -6.43
CA LYS A 176 9.00 18.50 -7.35
C LYS A 176 9.14 17.07 -6.84
N SER A 177 8.14 16.23 -7.09
CA SER A 177 8.37 14.79 -7.15
C SER A 177 9.24 14.47 -8.37
N LYS A 178 10.47 15.00 -8.40
CA LYS A 178 11.50 14.44 -9.24
C LYS A 178 12.10 13.31 -8.44
N VAL A 179 11.86 12.07 -8.83
CA VAL A 179 12.73 10.98 -8.38
C VAL A 179 14.12 11.47 -8.79
N GLY A 180 14.97 11.79 -7.81
CA GLY A 180 16.21 12.51 -8.07
C GLY A 180 17.06 11.79 -9.11
N VAL A 181 18.06 12.43 -9.71
CA VAL A 181 19.05 11.67 -10.48
C VAL A 181 19.72 10.71 -9.50
N THR A 182 19.35 9.44 -9.56
CA THR A 182 19.85 8.43 -8.63
C THR A 182 21.17 7.86 -9.13
N ALA A 183 21.87 7.10 -8.27
CA ALA A 183 23.04 6.33 -8.72
C ALA A 183 22.70 5.27 -9.78
N TYR A 184 21.41 4.97 -9.98
CA TYR A 184 20.89 4.00 -10.94
C TYR A 184 20.52 4.64 -12.29
N ASP A 185 20.70 5.96 -12.44
CA ASP A 185 20.25 6.70 -13.61
C ASP A 185 21.34 6.82 -14.68
N LYS A 186 20.96 6.51 -15.91
CA LYS A 186 21.75 6.72 -17.13
C LYS A 186 21.04 7.71 -18.02
N ASP A 187 21.52 8.94 -18.02
CA ASP A 187 20.92 10.03 -18.76
C ASP A 187 21.46 10.12 -20.21
N ILE A 188 20.58 9.94 -21.18
CA ILE A 188 20.91 9.91 -22.61
C ILE A 188 20.09 10.92 -23.42
N THR A 189 20.50 11.16 -24.66
CA THR A 189 19.73 12.02 -25.58
C THR A 189 18.68 11.20 -26.31
N TRP A 190 17.48 11.76 -26.52
CA TRP A 190 16.42 11.07 -27.27
C TRP A 190 16.83 10.78 -28.72
N PRO A 191 16.61 9.56 -29.23
CA PRO A 191 16.93 9.23 -30.61
C PRO A 191 16.01 9.96 -31.62
N GLU A 192 16.59 10.80 -32.48
CA GLU A 192 15.84 11.45 -33.57
C GLU A 192 15.33 10.44 -34.62
N ALA A 193 14.20 10.75 -35.25
CA ALA A 193 13.62 9.91 -36.31
C ALA A 193 14.55 9.86 -37.54
N GLY A 194 14.93 8.65 -37.98
CA GLY A 194 15.77 8.45 -39.16
C GLY A 194 17.26 8.22 -38.87
N ALA A 195 17.71 8.38 -37.63
CA ALA A 195 19.05 7.95 -37.22
C ALA A 195 19.07 6.41 -37.08
N SER A 196 19.60 5.71 -38.09
CA SER A 196 19.65 4.23 -38.15
C SER A 196 20.26 3.56 -36.90
N ASN A 197 21.06 4.29 -36.12
CA ASN A 197 21.85 3.78 -35.00
C ASN A 197 21.41 4.35 -33.63
N GLY A 198 20.38 5.21 -33.58
CA GLY A 198 19.96 5.85 -32.32
C GLY A 198 19.22 4.89 -31.38
N TRP A 199 18.26 4.15 -31.92
CA TRP A 199 17.47 3.15 -31.18
C TRP A 199 18.24 1.86 -30.88
N SER A 200 19.34 1.56 -31.61
CA SER A 200 20.22 0.44 -31.23
C SER A 200 20.93 0.72 -29.91
N ASN A 201 21.42 1.95 -29.69
CA ASN A 201 22.06 2.32 -28.41
C ASN A 201 21.10 2.18 -27.21
N VAL A 202 19.84 2.61 -27.37
CA VAL A 202 18.82 2.44 -26.31
C VAL A 202 18.61 0.95 -26.01
N ARG A 203 18.48 0.11 -27.04
CA ARG A 203 18.33 -1.36 -26.87
C ARG A 203 19.55 -2.00 -26.21
N ASP A 204 20.76 -1.58 -26.55
CA ASP A 204 22.00 -2.08 -25.93
C ASP A 204 22.09 -1.69 -24.44
N LEU A 205 21.73 -0.45 -24.10
CA LEU A 205 21.67 0.01 -22.71
C LEU A 205 20.62 -0.76 -21.91
N LEU A 206 19.48 -1.08 -22.50
CA LEU A 206 18.45 -1.89 -21.85
C LEU A 206 18.86 -3.35 -21.68
N ALA A 207 19.52 -3.94 -22.68
CA ALA A 207 20.10 -5.27 -22.56
C ALA A 207 21.13 -5.31 -21.42
N ARG A 208 21.95 -4.26 -21.29
CA ARG A 208 22.89 -4.10 -20.19
C ARG A 208 22.19 -3.92 -18.85
N ALA A 209 21.18 -3.07 -18.76
CA ALA A 209 20.37 -2.86 -17.56
C ALA A 209 19.76 -4.17 -17.06
N LYS A 210 19.20 -5.00 -17.97
CA LYS A 210 18.70 -6.35 -17.65
C LYS A 210 19.77 -7.22 -17.01
N VAL A 211 20.99 -7.23 -17.56
CA VAL A 211 22.13 -7.99 -17.00
C VAL A 211 22.53 -7.45 -15.62
N GLU A 212 22.56 -6.14 -15.43
CA GLU A 212 23.00 -5.53 -14.18
C GLU A 212 22.01 -5.80 -13.03
N VAL A 213 20.71 -5.66 -13.28
CA VAL A 213 19.70 -6.01 -12.26
C VAL A 213 19.66 -7.50 -11.96
N GLN A 214 19.88 -8.36 -12.96
CA GLN A 214 20.02 -9.81 -12.75
C GLN A 214 21.23 -10.19 -11.88
N ASN A 215 22.29 -9.37 -11.90
CA ASN A 215 23.48 -9.58 -11.08
C ASN A 215 23.41 -8.87 -9.71
N GLY A 216 22.26 -8.29 -9.35
CA GLY A 216 22.00 -7.81 -8.00
C GLY A 216 21.81 -6.31 -7.84
N LEU A 217 21.79 -5.52 -8.91
CA LEU A 217 21.30 -4.14 -8.81
C LEU A 217 19.78 -4.14 -8.59
N PRO A 218 19.24 -3.31 -7.66
CA PRO A 218 17.81 -3.27 -7.39
C PRO A 218 17.02 -2.72 -8.58
N LEU A 219 17.59 -1.73 -9.28
CA LEU A 219 17.03 -1.13 -10.47
C LEU A 219 18.13 -0.52 -11.36
N GLU A 220 17.79 -0.29 -12.61
CA GLU A 220 18.56 0.49 -13.59
C GLU A 220 17.58 1.35 -14.39
N ARG A 221 17.82 2.65 -14.46
CA ARG A 221 16.90 3.61 -15.07
C ARG A 221 17.57 4.42 -16.16
N ILE A 222 16.98 4.44 -17.34
CA ILE A 222 17.44 5.26 -18.47
C ILE A 222 16.52 6.47 -18.58
N THR A 223 17.07 7.67 -18.47
CA THR A 223 16.35 8.95 -18.63
C THR A 223 16.72 9.62 -19.94
N PHE A 224 15.85 10.49 -20.44
CA PHE A 224 16.07 11.21 -21.69
C PHE A 224 16.16 12.73 -21.48
N ARG A 225 17.30 13.34 -21.83
CA ARG A 225 17.57 14.80 -21.71
C ARG A 225 16.63 15.66 -22.53
N THR A 226 16.22 15.14 -23.65
CA THR A 226 15.25 15.73 -24.57
C THR A 226 14.14 14.71 -24.74
N SER A 227 12.90 15.14 -24.89
CA SER A 227 11.79 14.26 -25.28
C SER A 227 10.90 15.00 -26.27
N PRO A 228 10.13 14.29 -27.12
CA PRO A 228 9.07 14.91 -27.89
C PRO A 228 8.12 15.72 -26.99
N ASP A 229 7.48 16.76 -27.54
CA ASP A 229 6.55 17.64 -26.81
C ASP A 229 5.31 16.90 -26.28
N ASP A 230 5.00 15.72 -26.82
CA ASP A 230 3.96 14.82 -26.34
C ASP A 230 4.58 13.62 -25.61
N PRO A 231 4.58 13.62 -24.26
CA PRO A 231 5.09 12.51 -23.44
C PRO A 231 4.36 11.19 -23.66
N ALA A 232 3.06 11.22 -23.96
CA ALA A 232 2.27 10.01 -24.18
C ALA A 232 2.67 9.33 -25.50
N GLU A 233 2.87 10.13 -26.55
CA GLU A 233 3.39 9.59 -27.82
C GLU A 233 4.83 9.07 -27.69
N ALA A 234 5.68 9.79 -26.95
CA ALA A 234 7.04 9.33 -26.66
C ALA A 234 7.04 8.00 -25.89
N ALA A 235 6.16 7.85 -24.90
CA ALA A 235 5.99 6.61 -24.15
C ALA A 235 5.48 5.46 -25.03
N ARG A 236 4.48 5.71 -25.91
CA ARG A 236 4.00 4.71 -26.89
C ARG A 236 5.12 4.26 -27.81
N ARG A 237 5.92 5.20 -28.32
CA ARG A 237 7.07 4.88 -29.17
C ARG A 237 8.12 4.05 -28.43
N LEU A 238 8.46 4.41 -27.19
CA LEU A 238 9.35 3.60 -26.35
C LEU A 238 8.79 2.19 -26.17
N ARG A 239 7.52 2.05 -25.78
CA ARG A 239 6.88 0.73 -25.62
C ARG A 239 6.93 -0.09 -26.90
N SER A 240 6.71 0.52 -28.07
CA SER A 240 6.83 -0.16 -29.37
C SER A 240 8.26 -0.59 -29.70
N GLU A 241 9.27 0.21 -29.36
CA GLU A 241 10.69 -0.11 -29.60
C GLU A 241 11.22 -1.14 -28.59
N LEU A 242 10.63 -1.18 -27.39
CA LEU A 242 10.87 -2.18 -26.34
C LEU A 242 10.21 -3.53 -26.66
N ASN A 243 9.06 -3.51 -27.35
CA ASN A 243 8.27 -4.67 -27.79
C ASN A 243 8.12 -4.70 -29.32
N PRO A 244 9.19 -4.91 -30.11
CA PRO A 244 9.07 -4.99 -31.57
C PRO A 244 8.49 -6.33 -32.00
N ALA A 245 7.23 -6.62 -31.65
CA ALA A 245 6.53 -7.90 -31.82
C ALA A 245 7.30 -9.09 -31.22
N GLU A 246 6.68 -9.83 -30.30
CA GLU A 246 7.17 -11.13 -29.87
C GLU A 246 7.07 -12.14 -31.04
N GLY A 247 7.96 -11.97 -32.02
CA GLY A 247 8.25 -12.95 -33.03
C GLY A 247 9.00 -14.11 -32.37
N ARG A 248 8.22 -15.09 -31.91
CA ARG A 248 8.60 -16.50 -31.72
C ARG A 248 9.64 -16.78 -30.60
N ASN A 249 9.24 -17.66 -29.68
CA ASN A 249 10.13 -18.58 -28.95
C ASN A 249 11.20 -17.99 -28.02
N SER A 250 10.86 -17.02 -27.16
CA SER A 250 11.67 -16.81 -25.95
C SER A 250 11.02 -17.59 -24.80
N ALA A 251 11.41 -18.87 -24.70
CA ALA A 251 11.04 -19.78 -23.60
C ALA A 251 11.71 -19.43 -22.26
N GLN A 252 12.23 -18.20 -22.10
CA GLN A 252 12.97 -17.75 -20.93
C GLN A 252 12.04 -16.96 -20.01
N ILE A 253 12.00 -17.36 -18.75
CA ILE A 253 11.42 -16.57 -17.66
C ILE A 253 12.14 -15.22 -17.69
N ALA A 254 11.44 -14.15 -18.06
CA ALA A 254 11.99 -12.81 -17.96
C ALA A 254 12.16 -12.48 -16.47
N ALA A 255 13.36 -12.74 -15.92
CA ALA A 255 13.71 -12.43 -14.53
C ALA A 255 13.80 -10.91 -14.27
N THR A 256 13.24 -10.09 -15.15
CA THR A 256 13.31 -8.64 -15.15
C THR A 256 11.98 -8.07 -15.62
N ARG A 257 11.53 -6.98 -15.02
CA ARG A 257 10.40 -6.17 -15.50
C ARG A 257 10.93 -4.83 -15.99
N THR A 258 10.29 -4.28 -17.00
CA THR A 258 10.62 -2.96 -17.54
C THR A 258 9.37 -2.10 -17.55
N PHE A 259 9.50 -0.88 -17.02
CA PHE A 259 8.44 0.12 -16.92
C PHE A 259 8.83 1.36 -17.70
N VAL A 260 7.86 1.97 -18.38
CA VAL A 260 8.02 3.27 -19.03
C VAL A 260 7.20 4.28 -18.25
N THR A 261 7.88 5.26 -17.67
CA THR A 261 7.29 6.34 -16.86
C THR A 261 7.45 7.67 -17.60
N THR A 262 6.53 8.61 -17.36
CA THR A 262 6.49 9.90 -18.05
C THR A 262 6.61 11.10 -17.10
N ASP A 263 6.36 10.91 -15.80
CA ASP A 263 6.44 11.95 -14.78
C ASP A 263 7.55 11.57 -13.77
N PRO A 264 8.45 12.49 -13.38
CA PRO A 264 8.65 13.89 -13.83
C PRO A 264 9.22 14.03 -15.24
N SER A 265 9.68 12.92 -15.81
CA SER A 265 10.37 12.88 -17.09
C SER A 265 10.27 11.49 -17.67
N LEU A 266 10.31 11.42 -18.99
CA LEU A 266 10.34 10.15 -19.71
C LEU A 266 11.52 9.30 -19.26
N ALA A 267 11.25 8.08 -18.81
CA ALA A 267 12.27 7.13 -18.41
C ALA A 267 11.86 5.69 -18.69
N VAL A 268 12.87 4.83 -18.88
CA VAL A 268 12.71 3.39 -18.92
C VAL A 268 13.45 2.78 -17.74
N SER A 269 12.70 2.18 -16.82
CA SER A 269 13.26 1.56 -15.62
C SER A 269 13.18 0.05 -15.73
N THR A 270 14.30 -0.62 -15.51
CA THR A 270 14.41 -2.07 -15.48
C THR A 270 14.66 -2.49 -14.04
N VAL A 271 13.91 -3.47 -13.57
CA VAL A 271 14.02 -4.01 -12.20
C VAL A 271 14.10 -5.53 -12.26
N PHE A 272 14.77 -6.13 -11.28
CA PHE A 272 14.80 -7.58 -11.15
C PHE A 272 13.47 -8.11 -10.60
N ARG A 273 12.95 -9.17 -11.25
CA ARG A 273 11.72 -9.85 -10.81
C ARG A 273 11.79 -11.33 -11.21
N ALA A 274 12.40 -12.16 -10.36
CA ALA A 274 12.51 -13.61 -10.58
C ALA A 274 11.25 -14.38 -10.16
N ALA A 275 11.33 -15.71 -10.25
CA ALA A 275 10.25 -16.64 -9.92
C ALA A 275 9.62 -16.31 -8.57
N GLN A 276 8.31 -16.05 -8.61
CA GLN A 276 7.56 -15.51 -7.48
C GLN A 276 6.93 -16.62 -6.65
N MET A 277 6.71 -17.80 -7.23
CA MET A 277 5.88 -18.85 -6.65
C MET A 277 6.72 -19.97 -6.03
N GLY A 278 6.45 -20.27 -4.75
CA GLY A 278 7.00 -21.44 -4.06
C GLY A 278 6.28 -22.74 -4.44
N LEU A 279 7.01 -23.85 -4.43
CA LEU A 279 6.43 -25.18 -4.62
C LEU A 279 5.65 -25.59 -3.36
N ILE A 280 4.38 -25.96 -3.52
CA ILE A 280 3.55 -26.46 -2.43
C ILE A 280 3.91 -27.93 -2.14
N PRO A 281 4.39 -28.27 -0.93
CA PRO A 281 4.67 -29.65 -0.56
C PRO A 281 3.39 -30.49 -0.54
N ARG A 282 3.48 -31.73 -1.03
CA ARG A 282 2.33 -32.64 -1.12
C ARG A 282 2.10 -33.41 0.19
N ASN A 283 0.87 -33.41 0.68
CA ASN A 283 0.36 -34.38 1.64
C ASN A 283 -0.07 -35.65 0.87
N PRO A 284 0.66 -36.77 1.02
CA PRO A 284 0.40 -37.98 0.25
C PRO A 284 -0.96 -38.62 0.53
N ARG A 285 -1.59 -38.27 1.67
CA ARG A 285 -2.92 -38.78 2.04
C ARG A 285 -4.06 -37.90 1.53
N LEU A 286 -3.76 -36.70 1.04
CA LEU A 286 -4.75 -35.86 0.37
C LEU A 286 -4.72 -36.16 -1.13
N SER A 287 -5.70 -36.91 -1.61
CA SER A 287 -5.67 -37.52 -2.96
C SER A 287 -7.02 -37.49 -3.69
N SER A 288 -7.94 -36.60 -3.31
CA SER A 288 -9.15 -36.35 -4.10
C SER A 288 -8.78 -35.85 -5.50
N ASP A 289 -9.69 -36.03 -6.47
CA ASP A 289 -9.42 -35.60 -7.84
C ASP A 289 -9.33 -34.08 -7.96
N VAL A 290 -10.15 -33.33 -7.19
CA VAL A 290 -10.04 -31.87 -7.04
C VAL A 290 -8.64 -31.47 -6.59
N VAL A 291 -8.08 -32.12 -5.56
CA VAL A 291 -6.73 -31.78 -5.07
C VAL A 291 -5.65 -32.11 -6.10
N LYS A 292 -5.76 -33.24 -6.80
CA LYS A 292 -4.80 -33.59 -7.87
C LYS A 292 -4.84 -32.54 -8.98
N HIS A 293 -6.02 -32.08 -9.38
CA HIS A 293 -6.17 -31.06 -10.40
C HIS A 293 -5.62 -29.72 -9.92
N CYS A 294 -5.97 -29.27 -8.72
CA CYS A 294 -5.45 -28.04 -8.11
C CYS A 294 -3.91 -28.03 -8.02
N ARG A 295 -3.27 -29.18 -7.73
CA ARG A 295 -1.81 -29.30 -7.74
C ARG A 295 -1.20 -29.04 -9.12
N GLU A 296 -1.83 -29.52 -10.18
CA GLU A 296 -1.35 -29.30 -11.54
C GLU A 296 -1.61 -27.85 -11.99
N LEU A 297 -2.77 -27.27 -11.66
CA LEU A 297 -3.06 -25.85 -11.92
C LEU A 297 -2.08 -24.92 -11.19
N ALA A 298 -1.84 -25.16 -9.89
CA ALA A 298 -0.86 -24.41 -9.11
C ALA A 298 0.56 -24.56 -9.69
N LYS A 299 0.91 -25.72 -10.25
CA LYS A 299 2.19 -25.92 -10.91
C LYS A 299 2.26 -25.17 -12.25
N ALA A 300 1.15 -25.07 -12.99
CA ALA A 300 1.08 -24.31 -14.24
C ALA A 300 1.35 -22.81 -14.00
N ALA A 301 0.79 -22.23 -12.92
CA ALA A 301 1.03 -20.84 -12.52
C ALA A 301 2.51 -20.51 -12.21
N MET A 302 3.35 -21.50 -11.91
CA MET A 302 4.79 -21.28 -11.73
C MET A 302 5.53 -21.04 -13.05
N GLN A 303 4.92 -21.39 -14.19
CA GLN A 303 5.51 -21.21 -15.51
C GLN A 303 5.14 -19.82 -16.05
N CYS A 304 6.02 -18.83 -15.87
CA CYS A 304 5.86 -17.47 -16.42
C CYS A 304 6.17 -17.40 -17.93
N ARG A 305 5.54 -18.27 -18.72
CA ARG A 305 5.69 -18.32 -20.18
C ARG A 305 4.35 -18.64 -20.82
N ALA A 306 4.20 -18.27 -22.09
CA ALA A 306 3.04 -18.66 -22.88
C ALA A 306 2.84 -20.18 -22.81
N GLN A 307 1.61 -20.58 -22.52
CA GLN A 307 1.22 -22.00 -22.49
C GLN A 307 1.08 -22.53 -23.92
N ASP A 308 1.31 -23.82 -24.13
CA ASP A 308 0.94 -24.45 -25.39
C ASP A 308 -0.59 -24.43 -25.57
N THR A 309 -1.05 -24.54 -26.82
CA THR A 309 -2.46 -24.37 -27.18
C THR A 309 -3.40 -25.31 -26.40
N ASP A 310 -2.98 -26.56 -26.17
CA ASP A 310 -3.81 -27.57 -25.50
C ASP A 310 -3.91 -27.27 -24.00
N THR A 311 -2.76 -26.98 -23.35
CA THR A 311 -2.74 -26.54 -21.94
C THR A 311 -3.57 -25.28 -21.74
N ARG A 312 -3.39 -24.27 -22.60
CA ARG A 312 -4.15 -23.02 -22.56
C ARG A 312 -5.66 -23.28 -22.68
N GLN A 313 -6.08 -24.12 -23.63
CA GLN A 313 -7.50 -24.45 -23.82
C GLN A 313 -8.08 -25.19 -22.62
N GLY A 314 -7.30 -26.08 -21.99
CA GLY A 314 -7.66 -26.75 -20.74
C GLY A 314 -7.85 -25.80 -19.57
N LEU A 315 -6.96 -24.81 -19.42
CA LEU A 315 -7.09 -23.76 -18.41
C LEU A 315 -8.34 -22.90 -18.63
N VAL A 316 -8.58 -22.43 -19.86
CA VAL A 316 -9.79 -21.65 -20.20
C VAL A 316 -11.06 -22.45 -19.93
N SER A 317 -11.08 -23.74 -20.28
CA SER A 317 -12.20 -24.62 -19.94
C SER A 317 -12.39 -24.73 -18.44
N THR A 318 -11.31 -24.84 -17.66
CA THR A 318 -11.38 -24.95 -16.19
C THR A 318 -11.90 -23.66 -15.56
N VAL A 319 -11.58 -22.48 -16.09
CA VAL A 319 -12.16 -21.22 -15.63
C VAL A 319 -13.67 -21.17 -15.92
N ALA A 320 -14.09 -21.59 -17.12
CA ALA A 320 -15.48 -21.49 -17.54
C ALA A 320 -16.39 -22.59 -16.98
N THR A 321 -15.87 -23.80 -16.77
CA THR A 321 -16.64 -24.99 -16.40
C THR A 321 -16.08 -25.71 -15.17
N GLY A 322 -15.16 -25.08 -14.44
CA GLY A 322 -14.56 -25.64 -13.23
C GLY A 322 -15.62 -26.02 -12.21
N SER A 323 -15.39 -27.13 -11.50
CA SER A 323 -16.38 -27.66 -10.56
C SER A 323 -16.39 -26.96 -9.21
N THR A 324 -15.33 -26.19 -8.92
CA THR A 324 -15.05 -25.57 -7.63
C THR A 324 -14.43 -24.19 -7.80
N THR A 325 -14.59 -23.32 -6.80
CA THR A 325 -13.98 -21.98 -6.76
C THR A 325 -12.46 -22.07 -6.82
N VAL A 326 -11.86 -23.00 -6.06
CA VAL A 326 -10.41 -23.15 -5.99
C VAL A 326 -9.79 -23.53 -7.35
N GLU A 327 -10.45 -24.40 -8.13
CA GLU A 327 -9.97 -24.77 -9.47
C GLU A 327 -10.05 -23.59 -10.44
N ALA A 328 -11.18 -22.89 -10.47
CA ALA A 328 -11.37 -21.75 -11.37
C ALA A 328 -10.38 -20.62 -11.06
N ALA A 329 -10.15 -20.33 -9.78
CA ALA A 329 -9.19 -19.31 -9.34
C ALA A 329 -7.73 -19.69 -9.68
N LEU A 330 -7.31 -20.94 -9.44
CA LEU A 330 -5.96 -21.40 -9.80
C LEU A 330 -5.74 -21.42 -11.33
N ALA A 331 -6.76 -21.76 -12.11
CA ALA A 331 -6.69 -21.73 -13.57
C ALA A 331 -6.58 -20.29 -14.12
N ALA A 332 -7.38 -19.36 -13.58
CA ALA A 332 -7.33 -17.94 -13.94
C ALA A 332 -5.97 -17.31 -13.58
N GLU A 333 -5.40 -17.68 -12.42
CA GLU A 333 -4.04 -17.27 -12.04
C GLU A 333 -3.01 -17.79 -13.04
N ALA A 334 -3.09 -19.07 -13.43
CA ALA A 334 -2.16 -19.65 -14.38
C ALA A 334 -2.19 -18.95 -15.75
N LEU A 335 -3.38 -18.59 -16.25
CA LEU A 335 -3.56 -17.82 -17.48
C LEU A 335 -2.97 -16.41 -17.33
N THR A 336 -3.35 -15.68 -16.27
CA THR A 336 -2.87 -14.32 -16.00
C THR A 336 -1.35 -14.26 -15.97
N ARG A 337 -0.71 -15.21 -15.29
CA ARG A 337 0.76 -15.29 -15.20
C ARG A 337 1.46 -15.70 -16.48
N SER A 338 0.73 -16.31 -17.42
CA SER A 338 1.22 -16.66 -18.75
C SER A 338 1.06 -15.54 -19.78
N GLY A 339 0.50 -14.39 -19.38
CA GLY A 339 0.30 -13.21 -20.23
C GLY A 339 -1.14 -13.03 -20.73
N GLU A 340 -2.10 -13.82 -20.23
CA GLU A 340 -3.52 -13.73 -20.57
C GLU A 340 -4.33 -13.37 -19.30
N PRO A 341 -4.43 -12.08 -18.93
CA PRO A 341 -5.21 -11.66 -17.76
C PRO A 341 -6.61 -12.26 -17.79
N THR A 342 -6.96 -12.99 -16.72
CA THR A 342 -8.19 -13.78 -16.64
C THR A 342 -8.78 -13.63 -15.26
N VAL A 343 -10.10 -13.42 -15.21
CA VAL A 343 -10.86 -13.23 -13.97
C VAL A 343 -11.67 -14.49 -13.68
N PRO A 344 -11.61 -15.04 -12.44
CA PRO A 344 -12.45 -16.17 -12.04
C PRO A 344 -13.95 -15.82 -12.11
N PRO A 345 -14.85 -16.79 -12.41
CA PRO A 345 -16.28 -16.53 -12.51
C PRO A 345 -16.94 -16.11 -11.19
N ASP A 346 -16.34 -16.47 -10.06
CA ASP A 346 -16.83 -16.12 -8.71
C ASP A 346 -16.49 -14.68 -8.30
N VAL A 347 -15.77 -13.92 -9.14
CA VAL A 347 -15.68 -12.46 -9.01
C VAL A 347 -17.03 -11.89 -9.45
N THR A 348 -17.94 -11.80 -8.49
CA THR A 348 -19.34 -11.41 -8.73
C THR A 348 -19.57 -9.90 -8.60
N ASP A 349 -20.49 -9.38 -9.42
CA ASP A 349 -21.07 -8.03 -9.34
C ASP A 349 -21.97 -7.80 -8.10
N ALA A 350 -21.81 -8.57 -7.02
CA ALA A 350 -22.78 -8.67 -5.92
C ALA A 350 -22.83 -7.40 -5.05
N GLU A 351 -23.43 -6.36 -5.62
CA GLU A 351 -23.97 -5.16 -5.00
C GLU A 351 -22.99 -4.36 -4.13
N LEU A 352 -22.05 -3.67 -4.78
CA LEU A 352 -21.38 -2.47 -4.24
C LEU A 352 -22.40 -1.33 -4.03
N ARG A 353 -23.38 -1.53 -3.15
CA ARG A 353 -24.33 -0.48 -2.76
C ARG A 353 -23.68 0.39 -1.70
N ASN A 354 -23.24 1.56 -2.13
CA ASN A 354 -23.05 2.79 -1.36
C ASN A 354 -22.61 2.55 0.10
N HIS A 355 -21.31 2.43 0.34
CA HIS A 355 -20.76 2.75 1.66
C HIS A 355 -19.74 3.88 1.48
N HIS A 356 -20.16 5.09 1.85
CA HIS A 356 -19.23 6.02 2.47
C HIS A 356 -18.78 5.38 3.78
N PHE A 357 -17.49 5.46 4.12
CA PHE A 357 -16.97 5.13 5.45
C PHE A 357 -17.98 5.62 6.50
N SER A 358 -18.59 4.68 7.25
CA SER A 358 -19.66 5.03 8.18
C SER A 358 -19.13 6.05 9.20
N ASP A 359 -19.84 7.17 9.34
CA ASP A 359 -19.58 8.24 10.31
C ASP A 359 -19.92 7.78 11.75
N VAL A 360 -19.42 6.62 12.17
CA VAL A 360 -19.51 6.19 13.57
C VAL A 360 -18.22 6.64 14.23
N GLU A 361 -18.32 7.60 15.16
CA GLU A 361 -17.27 7.83 16.15
C GLU A 361 -17.11 6.56 16.99
N CYS A 362 -16.29 5.62 16.53
CA CYS A 362 -15.91 4.46 17.31
C CYS A 362 -14.54 4.69 17.93
N THR A 363 -14.44 4.39 19.22
CA THR A 363 -13.19 4.44 19.98
C THR A 363 -12.24 3.29 19.66
N ASP A 364 -12.72 2.27 18.93
CA ASP A 364 -12.00 1.04 18.58
C ASP A 364 -11.69 0.99 17.07
N ARG A 365 -10.54 0.42 16.71
CA ARG A 365 -10.05 0.33 15.32
C ARG A 365 -10.68 -0.89 14.65
N HIS A 366 -11.58 -0.71 13.67
CA HIS A 366 -12.12 -1.80 12.89
C HIS A 366 -11.47 -1.87 11.50
N PHE A 367 -11.30 -3.09 10.98
CA PHE A 367 -10.77 -3.36 9.63
C PHE A 367 -11.53 -2.58 8.54
N GLU A 368 -12.85 -2.53 8.67
CA GLU A 368 -13.78 -1.85 7.75
C GLU A 368 -13.72 -0.31 7.81
N ASP A 369 -13.02 0.29 8.77
CA ASP A 369 -12.81 1.74 8.84
C ASP A 369 -11.86 2.25 7.73
N ARG A 370 -11.08 1.36 7.12
CA ARG A 370 -10.04 1.70 6.14
C ARG A 370 -10.10 0.89 4.86
N ILE A 371 -10.68 -0.31 4.91
CA ILE A 371 -10.72 -1.26 3.79
C ILE A 371 -12.18 -1.51 3.43
N ASP A 372 -12.51 -1.37 2.14
CA ASP A 372 -13.84 -1.68 1.64
C ASP A 372 -14.06 -3.19 1.60
N VAL A 373 -14.76 -3.71 2.61
CA VAL A 373 -15.06 -5.15 2.76
C VAL A 373 -15.90 -5.69 1.61
N ASN A 374 -16.77 -4.89 1.01
CA ASN A 374 -17.60 -5.33 -0.12
C ASN A 374 -16.75 -5.45 -1.40
N ALA A 375 -15.85 -4.50 -1.62
CA ALA A 375 -14.88 -4.61 -2.71
C ALA A 375 -13.88 -5.76 -2.47
N TYR A 376 -13.44 -5.98 -1.23
CA TYR A 376 -12.63 -7.14 -0.86
C TYR A 376 -13.33 -8.45 -1.23
N GLU A 377 -14.58 -8.63 -0.80
CA GLU A 377 -15.40 -9.78 -1.16
C GLU A 377 -15.52 -9.97 -2.68
N ALA A 378 -15.69 -8.89 -3.43
CA ALA A 378 -15.87 -8.95 -4.88
C ALA A 378 -14.58 -9.30 -5.63
N TYR A 379 -13.43 -8.73 -5.24
CA TYR A 379 -12.25 -8.67 -6.09
C TYR A 379 -11.02 -9.43 -5.58
N GLU A 380 -10.99 -9.87 -4.32
CA GLU A 380 -9.80 -10.51 -3.75
C GLU A 380 -9.36 -11.80 -4.48
N LEU A 381 -10.26 -12.46 -5.22
CA LEU A 381 -9.92 -13.64 -6.01
C LEU A 381 -8.91 -13.38 -7.14
N VAL A 382 -8.70 -12.13 -7.57
CA VAL A 382 -7.63 -11.78 -8.52
C VAL A 382 -6.29 -11.49 -7.84
N HIS A 383 -6.25 -11.47 -6.50
CA HIS A 383 -5.03 -11.30 -5.73
C HIS A 383 -4.03 -12.43 -6.03
N PRO A 384 -2.77 -12.12 -6.36
CA PRO A 384 -1.76 -13.14 -6.64
C PRO A 384 -1.60 -14.14 -5.49
N ALA A 385 -1.53 -15.42 -5.83
CA ALA A 385 -1.42 -16.56 -4.92
C ALA A 385 -2.60 -16.81 -3.98
N TYR A 386 -3.73 -16.11 -4.11
CA TYR A 386 -4.84 -16.21 -3.16
C TYR A 386 -5.38 -17.64 -3.01
N ALA A 387 -5.81 -18.29 -4.10
CA ALA A 387 -6.26 -19.69 -4.06
C ALA A 387 -5.14 -20.69 -3.73
N ARG A 388 -3.87 -20.34 -4.02
CA ARG A 388 -2.71 -21.18 -3.65
C ARG A 388 -2.54 -21.28 -2.13
N GLN A 389 -2.92 -20.22 -1.41
CA GLN A 389 -2.94 -20.24 0.05
C GLN A 389 -3.76 -21.43 0.54
N MET A 390 -4.97 -21.61 0.01
CA MET A 390 -5.88 -22.66 0.49
C MET A 390 -5.43 -24.06 0.11
N LEU A 391 -4.84 -24.23 -1.08
CA LEU A 391 -4.16 -25.48 -1.41
C LEU A 391 -3.04 -25.79 -0.41
N ALA A 392 -2.21 -24.81 -0.07
CA ALA A 392 -1.12 -25.01 0.89
C ALA A 392 -1.62 -25.26 2.32
N VAL A 393 -2.66 -24.57 2.77
CA VAL A 393 -3.33 -24.83 4.06
C VAL A 393 -3.84 -26.26 4.11
N ALA A 394 -4.58 -26.71 3.08
CA ALA A 394 -5.09 -28.08 2.99
C ALA A 394 -3.99 -29.15 3.03
N GLU A 395 -2.82 -28.86 2.43
CA GLU A 395 -1.64 -29.74 2.41
C GLU A 395 -0.85 -29.71 3.73
N PHE A 396 -0.95 -28.62 4.50
CA PHE A 396 -0.30 -28.47 5.80
C PHE A 396 -1.13 -29.05 6.93
N MET A 397 -2.44 -29.14 6.75
CA MET A 397 -3.35 -29.78 7.68
C MET A 397 -3.01 -31.25 7.93
N PRO A 398 -3.19 -31.74 9.17
CA PRO A 398 -3.05 -33.15 9.48
C PRO A 398 -4.08 -33.97 8.69
N THR A 399 -3.78 -35.26 8.56
CA THR A 399 -4.76 -36.22 8.05
C THR A 399 -5.58 -36.75 9.21
N PHE A 400 -6.90 -36.62 9.10
CA PHE A 400 -7.86 -37.14 10.06
C PHE A 400 -8.20 -38.61 9.73
N ARG A 401 -8.59 -39.40 10.73
CA ARG A 401 -8.91 -40.81 10.50
C ARG A 401 -10.32 -40.94 9.92
N GLY A 402 -10.55 -41.99 9.13
CA GLY A 402 -11.88 -42.27 8.59
C GLY A 402 -12.92 -42.46 9.70
N GLY A 403 -14.04 -41.75 9.61
CA GLY A 403 -15.12 -41.77 10.60
C GLY A 403 -15.07 -40.63 11.63
N GLU A 404 -14.00 -39.83 11.66
CA GLU A 404 -13.96 -38.58 12.42
C GLU A 404 -14.64 -37.46 11.63
N THR A 405 -15.35 -36.57 12.32
CA THR A 405 -15.87 -35.29 11.79
C THR A 405 -15.01 -34.16 12.36
N PRO A 406 -13.81 -33.92 11.82
CA PRO A 406 -12.88 -32.94 12.36
C PRO A 406 -13.48 -31.54 12.29
N THR A 407 -13.66 -30.91 13.44
CA THR A 407 -14.06 -29.50 13.53
C THR A 407 -12.82 -28.63 13.65
N ILE A 408 -12.76 -27.59 12.83
CA ILE A 408 -11.68 -26.59 12.86
C ILE A 408 -12.20 -25.27 13.41
N LEU A 409 -11.29 -24.49 14.00
CA LEU A 409 -11.53 -23.09 14.31
C LEU A 409 -10.95 -22.24 13.17
N ASP A 410 -11.77 -21.46 12.49
CA ASP A 410 -11.35 -20.48 11.49
C ASP A 410 -11.42 -19.08 12.10
N VAL A 411 -10.29 -18.39 12.17
CA VAL A 411 -10.15 -17.09 12.86
C VAL A 411 -9.85 -15.98 11.88
N GLY A 412 -10.72 -14.96 11.88
CA GLY A 412 -10.71 -13.91 10.87
C GLY A 412 -11.17 -14.47 9.53
N ALA A 413 -12.32 -15.14 9.53
CA ALA A 413 -12.86 -15.83 8.37
C ALA A 413 -13.22 -14.88 7.21
N GLY A 414 -13.40 -13.59 7.52
CA GLY A 414 -13.87 -12.57 6.59
C GLY A 414 -15.19 -12.99 5.96
N PRO A 415 -15.39 -12.68 4.67
CA PRO A 415 -16.55 -13.16 3.91
C PRO A 415 -16.62 -14.69 3.76
N GLY A 416 -15.55 -15.43 4.08
CA GLY A 416 -15.55 -16.90 4.05
C GLY A 416 -15.15 -17.54 2.72
N VAL A 417 -14.64 -16.77 1.75
CA VAL A 417 -14.10 -17.30 0.48
C VAL A 417 -12.95 -18.30 0.71
N PRO A 418 -11.96 -18.04 1.58
CA PRO A 418 -10.91 -19.01 1.90
C PRO A 418 -11.47 -20.32 2.50
N LEU A 419 -12.42 -20.20 3.42
CA LEU A 419 -13.07 -21.36 4.04
C LEU A 419 -13.83 -22.21 3.01
N LYS A 420 -14.54 -21.59 2.07
CA LYS A 420 -15.23 -22.28 0.97
C LYS A 420 -14.24 -23.12 0.17
N MET A 421 -13.13 -22.51 -0.29
CA MET A 421 -12.08 -23.22 -1.04
C MET A 421 -11.44 -24.35 -0.21
N LEU A 422 -11.26 -24.17 1.09
CA LEU A 422 -10.75 -25.23 1.96
C LEU A 422 -11.72 -26.40 2.06
N LEU A 423 -13.03 -26.16 2.19
CA LEU A 423 -14.06 -27.21 2.24
C LEU A 423 -14.23 -27.94 0.91
N GLU A 424 -13.92 -27.29 -0.22
CA GLU A 424 -13.82 -27.96 -1.54
C GLU A 424 -12.63 -28.93 -1.60
N LEU A 425 -11.49 -28.54 -1.01
CA LEU A 425 -10.27 -29.36 -0.94
C LEU A 425 -10.36 -30.47 0.12
N ARG A 426 -11.07 -30.21 1.23
CA ARG A 426 -11.18 -31.04 2.44
C ARG A 426 -12.65 -31.18 2.86
N PRO A 427 -13.48 -31.90 2.08
CA PRO A 427 -14.92 -31.99 2.31
C PRO A 427 -15.32 -32.65 3.63
N GLU A 428 -14.39 -33.33 4.30
CA GLU A 428 -14.62 -33.94 5.62
C GLU A 428 -14.68 -32.94 6.78
N LEU A 429 -14.20 -31.70 6.58
CA LEU A 429 -14.09 -30.70 7.63
C LEU A 429 -15.44 -30.11 8.02
N HIS A 430 -15.58 -29.82 9.31
CA HIS A 430 -16.57 -28.88 9.85
C HIS A 430 -15.83 -27.66 10.38
N ALA A 431 -16.48 -26.50 10.45
CA ALA A 431 -15.83 -25.27 10.86
C ALA A 431 -16.68 -24.48 11.86
N VAL A 432 -16.02 -23.94 12.87
CA VAL A 432 -16.50 -22.78 13.62
C VAL A 432 -15.68 -21.59 13.14
N ALA A 433 -16.33 -20.64 12.50
CA ALA A 433 -15.71 -19.44 11.96
C ALA A 433 -16.02 -18.24 12.83
N VAL A 434 -15.00 -17.45 13.16
CA VAL A 434 -15.11 -16.28 14.03
C VAL A 434 -14.56 -15.06 13.29
N ASP A 435 -15.37 -14.01 13.16
CA ASP A 435 -14.95 -12.75 12.55
C ASP A 435 -15.63 -11.55 13.22
N PRO A 436 -14.89 -10.47 13.57
CA PRO A 436 -15.47 -9.31 14.21
C PRO A 436 -16.23 -8.36 13.26
N SER A 437 -15.98 -8.37 11.95
CA SER A 437 -16.62 -7.44 11.00
C SER A 437 -18.06 -7.86 10.72
N PRO A 438 -19.07 -7.04 11.06
CA PRO A 438 -20.46 -7.33 10.72
C PRO A 438 -20.69 -7.39 9.21
N THR A 439 -19.98 -6.55 8.44
CA THR A 439 -20.07 -6.51 6.98
C THR A 439 -19.55 -7.79 6.36
N ALA A 440 -18.36 -8.25 6.77
CA ALA A 440 -17.80 -9.51 6.29
C ALA A 440 -18.69 -10.69 6.69
N PHE A 441 -19.22 -10.65 7.92
CA PHE A 441 -20.08 -11.69 8.45
C PHE A 441 -21.42 -11.83 7.69
N ALA A 442 -22.00 -10.73 7.20
CA ALA A 442 -23.22 -10.80 6.37
C ALA A 442 -23.00 -11.56 5.05
N HIS A 443 -21.84 -11.36 4.40
CA HIS A 443 -21.44 -12.14 3.22
C HIS A 443 -21.16 -13.61 3.60
N PHE A 444 -20.51 -13.83 4.74
CA PHE A 444 -20.25 -15.17 5.28
C PHE A 444 -21.55 -15.97 5.49
N GLU A 445 -22.54 -15.38 6.17
CA GLU A 445 -23.83 -16.03 6.43
C GLU A 445 -24.55 -16.37 5.12
N THR A 446 -24.54 -15.44 4.15
CA THR A 446 -25.13 -15.67 2.83
C THR A 446 -24.45 -16.84 2.11
N ARG A 447 -23.11 -16.89 2.16
CA ARG A 447 -22.29 -17.93 1.50
C ARG A 447 -22.51 -19.33 2.08
N PHE A 448 -22.69 -19.44 3.39
CA PHE A 448 -22.83 -20.73 4.08
C PHE A 448 -24.26 -21.02 4.57
N ALA A 449 -25.26 -20.27 4.12
CA ALA A 449 -26.66 -20.41 4.54
C ALA A 449 -27.25 -21.82 4.36
N SER A 450 -26.69 -22.62 3.44
CA SER A 450 -27.11 -23.99 3.15
C SER A 450 -26.09 -25.06 3.52
N ASP A 451 -24.99 -24.70 4.20
CA ASP A 451 -23.92 -25.63 4.59
C ASP A 451 -23.91 -25.86 6.11
N ASP A 452 -24.61 -26.90 6.55
CA ASP A 452 -24.72 -27.29 7.97
C ASP A 452 -23.36 -27.65 8.63
N ARG A 453 -22.27 -27.78 7.85
CA ARG A 453 -20.92 -28.04 8.37
C ARG A 453 -20.27 -26.81 8.97
N VAL A 454 -20.82 -25.61 8.70
CA VAL A 454 -20.19 -24.33 9.04
C VAL A 454 -21.05 -23.57 10.05
N ARG A 455 -20.44 -23.18 11.16
CA ARG A 455 -21.05 -22.31 12.17
C ARG A 455 -20.30 -21.00 12.24
N GLY A 456 -20.91 -19.90 11.80
CA GLY A 456 -20.36 -18.56 11.95
C GLY A 456 -20.65 -17.95 13.33
N ILE A 457 -19.73 -17.12 13.83
CA ILE A 457 -19.89 -16.29 15.02
C ILE A 457 -19.33 -14.89 14.72
N ASN A 458 -20.16 -13.87 14.81
CA ASN A 458 -19.72 -12.48 14.70
C ASN A 458 -19.15 -12.00 16.05
N ALA A 459 -17.85 -12.16 16.24
CA ALA A 459 -17.11 -11.78 17.45
C ALA A 459 -15.61 -11.69 17.17
N SER A 460 -14.87 -10.96 18.00
CA SER A 460 -13.40 -11.08 18.02
C SER A 460 -12.98 -12.42 18.64
N VAL A 461 -11.85 -13.00 18.19
CA VAL A 461 -11.29 -14.22 18.80
C VAL A 461 -10.94 -14.02 20.28
N THR A 462 -10.60 -12.79 20.67
CA THR A 462 -10.30 -12.40 22.06
C THR A 462 -11.55 -12.46 22.96
N GLU A 463 -12.73 -12.29 22.37
CA GLU A 463 -14.04 -12.31 23.04
C GLU A 463 -14.72 -13.68 22.93
N TYR A 464 -14.36 -14.45 21.91
CA TYR A 464 -14.90 -15.79 21.69
C TYR A 464 -14.65 -16.70 22.90
N ARG A 465 -15.68 -17.44 23.30
CA ARG A 465 -15.64 -18.44 24.36
C ARG A 465 -16.09 -19.77 23.77
N ASN A 466 -15.20 -20.76 23.81
CA ASN A 466 -15.52 -22.07 23.29
C ASN A 466 -16.53 -22.80 24.21
N GLU A 467 -17.67 -23.17 23.64
CA GLU A 467 -18.76 -23.87 24.32
C GLU A 467 -18.54 -25.40 24.36
N GLY A 468 -17.29 -25.82 24.58
CA GLY A 468 -16.92 -27.24 24.69
C GLY A 468 -16.73 -27.98 23.36
N VAL A 469 -16.56 -27.26 22.24
CA VAL A 469 -16.24 -27.86 20.93
C VAL A 469 -14.74 -28.19 20.87
N PRO A 470 -14.34 -29.45 20.73
CA PRO A 470 -12.93 -29.79 20.55
C PRO A 470 -12.47 -29.46 19.12
N PHE A 471 -11.42 -28.67 18.99
CA PHE A 471 -10.86 -28.31 17.69
C PHE A 471 -9.73 -29.26 17.29
N SER A 472 -9.86 -29.85 16.10
CA SER A 472 -8.85 -30.74 15.51
C SER A 472 -7.70 -29.98 14.84
N ALA A 473 -7.94 -28.72 14.49
CA ALA A 473 -6.98 -27.75 13.99
C ALA A 473 -7.57 -26.34 14.11
N ALA A 474 -6.73 -25.32 13.97
CA ALA A 474 -7.17 -23.96 13.68
C ALA A 474 -6.54 -23.45 12.38
N ILE A 475 -7.21 -22.53 11.72
CA ILE A 475 -6.69 -21.79 10.57
C ILE A 475 -6.90 -20.29 10.77
N SER A 476 -6.09 -19.49 10.09
CA SER A 476 -6.32 -18.06 9.92
C SER A 476 -5.67 -17.61 8.63
N VAL A 477 -6.40 -16.82 7.83
CA VAL A 477 -6.00 -16.44 6.47
C VAL A 477 -6.13 -14.92 6.33
N GLY A 478 -5.02 -14.22 6.15
CA GLY A 478 -5.02 -12.77 5.94
C GLY A 478 -5.48 -11.91 7.13
N ALA A 479 -5.69 -12.48 8.32
CA ALA A 479 -6.27 -11.76 9.46
C ALA A 479 -5.26 -11.33 10.53
N SER A 480 -4.05 -11.92 10.58
CA SER A 480 -3.17 -11.76 11.75
C SER A 480 -2.49 -10.39 11.81
N HIS A 481 -2.38 -9.69 10.67
CA HIS A 481 -1.80 -8.35 10.57
C HIS A 481 -2.80 -7.21 10.84
N HIS A 482 -4.09 -7.53 10.98
CA HIS A 482 -5.15 -6.59 11.35
C HIS A 482 -5.49 -6.58 12.85
N LEU A 483 -4.88 -7.49 13.61
CA LEU A 483 -5.08 -7.66 15.05
C LEU A 483 -3.77 -7.43 15.77
N ASP A 484 -3.82 -7.18 17.09
CA ASP A 484 -2.64 -7.39 17.92
C ASP A 484 -2.23 -8.85 17.79
N THR A 485 -1.09 -9.09 17.13
CA THR A 485 -0.65 -10.44 16.78
C THR A 485 -0.40 -11.31 18.03
N MET A 486 0.01 -10.72 19.16
CA MET A 486 0.20 -11.46 20.40
C MET A 486 -1.14 -11.88 20.98
N ASP A 487 -2.09 -10.96 21.14
CA ASP A 487 -3.43 -11.26 21.66
C ASP A 487 -4.16 -12.27 20.76
N PHE A 488 -4.00 -12.14 19.44
CA PHE A 488 -4.49 -13.10 18.44
C PHE A 488 -3.95 -14.51 18.69
N LEU A 489 -2.62 -14.65 18.82
CA LEU A 489 -1.97 -15.95 19.06
C LEU A 489 -2.35 -16.53 20.43
N GLU A 490 -2.34 -15.73 21.49
CA GLU A 490 -2.70 -16.15 22.85
C GLU A 490 -4.17 -16.62 22.92
N SER A 491 -5.07 -15.89 22.28
CA SER A 491 -6.50 -16.24 22.25
C SER A 491 -6.73 -17.55 21.53
N ILE A 492 -6.06 -17.80 20.39
CA ILE A 492 -6.15 -19.09 19.70
C ILE A 492 -5.54 -20.20 20.56
N ALA A 493 -4.37 -19.96 21.16
CA ALA A 493 -3.69 -20.94 22.01
C ALA A 493 -4.55 -21.40 23.20
N ALA A 494 -5.46 -20.56 23.69
CA ALA A 494 -6.41 -20.87 24.75
C ALA A 494 -7.58 -21.77 24.29
N GLN A 495 -7.88 -21.82 22.98
CA GLN A 495 -8.93 -22.66 22.41
C GLN A 495 -8.42 -24.05 21.98
N LEU A 496 -7.11 -24.27 21.95
CA LEU A 496 -6.49 -25.46 21.38
C LEU A 496 -5.80 -26.33 22.44
N ASP A 497 -6.01 -27.64 22.33
CA ASP A 497 -5.28 -28.65 23.09
C ASP A 497 -3.80 -28.73 22.66
N SER A 498 -2.94 -29.23 23.55
CA SER A 498 -1.54 -29.51 23.24
C SER A 498 -1.42 -30.51 22.07
N GLY A 499 -0.54 -30.20 21.12
CA GLY A 499 -0.34 -30.97 19.89
C GLY A 499 -1.24 -30.55 18.72
N THR A 500 -2.31 -29.79 18.95
CA THR A 500 -3.17 -29.27 17.89
C THR A 500 -2.43 -28.23 17.03
N VAL A 501 -2.67 -28.24 15.72
CA VAL A 501 -1.98 -27.37 14.77
C VAL A 501 -2.85 -26.14 14.45
N LEU A 502 -2.25 -24.97 14.57
CA LEU A 502 -2.71 -23.71 13.97
C LEU A 502 -1.98 -23.51 12.64
N ILE A 503 -2.71 -23.27 11.55
CA ILE A 503 -2.14 -22.92 10.26
C ILE A 503 -2.47 -21.47 9.95
N VAL A 504 -1.44 -20.62 9.89
CA VAL A 504 -1.60 -19.21 9.52
C VAL A 504 -1.08 -19.02 8.10
N SER A 505 -1.94 -18.55 7.21
CA SER A 505 -1.55 -18.10 5.87
C SER A 505 -1.68 -16.59 5.84
N ASP A 506 -0.57 -15.88 5.75
CA ASP A 506 -0.59 -14.43 5.84
C ASP A 506 0.60 -13.77 5.14
N GLU A 507 0.48 -12.47 4.94
CA GLU A 507 1.42 -11.61 4.28
C GLU A 507 2.43 -11.03 5.27
N MET A 508 3.71 -11.14 4.91
CA MET A 508 4.80 -10.66 5.73
C MET A 508 5.70 -9.76 4.89
N ILE A 509 6.26 -8.73 5.52
CA ILE A 509 7.22 -7.84 4.87
C ILE A 509 8.67 -8.25 5.18
N SER A 510 9.63 -7.62 4.48
CA SER A 510 11.06 -7.82 4.75
C SER A 510 11.42 -7.29 6.15
N PRO A 511 12.45 -7.84 6.82
CA PRO A 511 12.89 -7.35 8.12
C PRO A 511 13.18 -5.86 8.13
N PHE A 512 12.81 -5.18 9.21
CA PHE A 512 13.01 -3.74 9.41
C PHE A 512 13.41 -3.46 10.86
N GLY A 513 14.24 -2.44 11.05
CA GLY A 513 14.63 -1.89 12.35
C GLY A 513 14.24 -0.42 12.53
N THR A 514 13.81 0.25 11.45
CA THR A 514 13.36 1.65 11.46
C THR A 514 12.02 1.83 10.74
N GLY A 515 11.32 2.95 11.00
CA GLY A 515 10.08 3.28 10.30
C GLY A 515 10.28 3.44 8.78
N ALA A 516 11.38 4.05 8.36
CA ALA A 516 11.70 4.23 6.93
C ALA A 516 11.93 2.89 6.20
N GLU A 517 12.62 1.94 6.84
CA GLU A 517 12.76 0.58 6.30
C GLU A 517 11.42 -0.14 6.23
N ARG A 518 10.56 0.03 7.24
CA ARG A 518 9.20 -0.53 7.22
C ARG A 518 8.39 0.03 6.05
N ASP A 519 8.36 1.34 5.87
CA ASP A 519 7.63 2.00 4.76
C ASP A 519 8.15 1.52 3.41
N ARG A 520 9.48 1.44 3.23
CA ARG A 520 10.09 0.84 2.04
C ARG A 520 9.59 -0.58 1.80
N ASN A 521 9.62 -1.41 2.83
CA ASN A 521 9.28 -2.83 2.70
C ASN A 521 7.78 -3.03 2.44
N LEU A 522 6.90 -2.21 3.02
CA LEU A 522 5.48 -2.15 2.69
C LEU A 522 5.25 -1.75 1.24
N LEU A 523 5.89 -0.67 0.78
CA LEU A 523 5.82 -0.20 -0.61
C LEU A 523 6.20 -1.32 -1.59
N VAL A 524 7.39 -1.90 -1.43
CA VAL A 524 7.86 -2.96 -2.34
C VAL A 524 6.93 -4.17 -2.27
N HIS A 525 6.45 -4.54 -1.09
CA HIS A 525 5.55 -5.68 -0.90
C HIS A 525 4.22 -5.52 -1.65
N HIS A 526 3.46 -4.47 -1.34
CA HIS A 526 2.14 -4.22 -1.94
C HIS A 526 2.21 -3.88 -3.43
N LEU A 527 3.17 -3.04 -3.82
CA LEU A 527 3.29 -2.66 -5.23
C LEU A 527 3.62 -3.86 -6.12
N TRP A 528 4.25 -4.93 -5.63
CA TRP A 528 4.45 -6.13 -6.46
C TRP A 528 3.16 -6.89 -6.75
N TYR A 529 2.18 -6.94 -5.84
CA TYR A 529 0.87 -7.53 -6.14
C TYR A 529 0.16 -6.78 -7.26
N VAL A 530 0.26 -5.45 -7.26
CA VAL A 530 -0.31 -4.58 -8.29
C VAL A 530 0.46 -4.68 -9.60
N LEU A 531 1.79 -4.47 -9.58
CA LEU A 531 2.62 -4.43 -10.80
C LEU A 531 2.66 -5.75 -11.55
N ASP A 532 2.48 -6.89 -10.88
CA ASP A 532 2.36 -8.20 -11.54
C ASP A 532 1.00 -8.45 -12.18
N THR A 533 0.00 -7.62 -11.89
CA THR A 533 -1.39 -7.75 -12.36
C THR A 533 -1.92 -6.48 -13.03
N LEU A 534 -1.04 -5.56 -13.46
CA LEU A 534 -1.43 -4.44 -14.31
C LEU A 534 -2.02 -4.95 -15.63
N VAL A 535 -3.16 -4.38 -16.02
CA VAL A 535 -3.87 -4.74 -17.24
C VAL A 535 -4.22 -3.49 -18.04
N ASP A 536 -4.18 -3.63 -19.36
CA ASP A 536 -4.79 -2.65 -20.26
C ASP A 536 -6.28 -3.01 -20.41
N ILE A 537 -7.15 -2.03 -20.16
CA ILE A 537 -8.59 -2.18 -20.35
C ILE A 537 -8.95 -1.68 -21.75
N SER A 538 -9.71 -2.50 -22.48
CA SER A 538 -10.13 -2.24 -23.85
C SER A 538 -11.09 -1.04 -23.94
N ASN A 539 -11.17 -0.44 -25.13
CA ASN A 539 -11.94 0.79 -25.39
C ASN A 539 -13.46 0.63 -25.25
N ASP A 540 -13.96 -0.60 -25.19
CA ASP A 540 -15.38 -0.92 -24.99
C ASP A 540 -15.81 -0.96 -23.51
N ALA A 541 -14.87 -0.89 -22.57
CA ALA A 541 -15.17 -0.69 -21.14
C ALA A 541 -15.58 0.76 -20.83
N ASP A 542 -16.11 1.02 -19.64
CA ASP A 542 -16.43 2.34 -19.13
C ASP A 542 -15.21 3.29 -19.06
N ASP A 543 -15.45 4.58 -19.30
CA ASP A 543 -14.40 5.61 -19.33
C ASP A 543 -13.66 5.74 -17.99
N GLY A 544 -14.37 5.61 -16.86
CA GLY A 544 -13.80 5.67 -15.52
C GLY A 544 -12.91 4.46 -15.22
N GLU A 545 -13.34 3.26 -15.64
CA GLU A 545 -12.54 2.04 -15.45
C GLU A 545 -11.23 2.09 -16.25
N ARG A 546 -11.29 2.60 -17.50
CA ARG A 546 -10.09 2.82 -18.31
C ARG A 546 -9.19 3.89 -17.70
N ALA A 547 -9.76 5.00 -17.22
CA ALA A 547 -9.00 6.07 -16.58
C ALA A 547 -8.28 5.57 -15.32
N LEU A 548 -8.94 4.75 -14.49
CA LEU A 548 -8.34 4.15 -13.30
C LEU A 548 -7.15 3.25 -13.68
N ALA A 549 -7.33 2.33 -14.62
CA ALA A 549 -6.25 1.44 -15.06
C ALA A 549 -5.04 2.21 -15.61
N GLN A 550 -5.30 3.27 -16.39
CA GLN A 550 -4.25 4.12 -16.97
C GLN A 550 -3.50 4.92 -15.90
N LEU A 551 -4.22 5.51 -14.95
CA LEU A 551 -3.64 6.26 -13.84
C LEU A 551 -2.71 5.39 -13.00
N LEU A 552 -3.19 4.23 -12.56
CA LEU A 552 -2.41 3.30 -11.74
C LEU A 552 -1.18 2.78 -12.49
N SER A 553 -1.34 2.43 -13.77
CA SER A 553 -0.24 1.99 -14.64
C SER A 553 0.82 3.06 -14.89
N ALA A 554 0.46 4.35 -14.80
CA ALA A 554 1.39 5.46 -14.93
C ALA A 554 2.12 5.75 -13.60
N ARG A 555 1.39 5.82 -12.49
CA ARG A 555 1.91 6.31 -11.20
C ARG A 555 2.63 5.25 -10.36
N LEU A 556 2.12 4.02 -10.31
CA LEU A 556 2.63 3.02 -9.38
C LEU A 556 4.03 2.48 -9.72
N PRO A 557 4.43 2.37 -11.00
CA PRO A 557 5.83 2.08 -11.32
C PRO A 557 6.79 3.14 -10.78
N GLU A 558 6.41 4.43 -10.82
CA GLU A 558 7.23 5.54 -10.29
C GLU A 558 7.43 5.39 -8.77
N ALA A 559 6.37 5.03 -8.04
CA ALA A 559 6.46 4.73 -6.61
C ALA A 559 7.39 3.55 -6.31
N MET A 560 7.32 2.47 -7.10
CA MET A 560 8.22 1.31 -6.95
C MET A 560 9.68 1.70 -7.19
N ILE A 561 9.95 2.49 -8.24
CA ILE A 561 11.31 2.95 -8.56
C ILE A 561 11.87 3.80 -7.41
N ALA A 562 11.09 4.76 -6.90
CA ALA A 562 11.50 5.57 -5.75
C ALA A 562 11.75 4.70 -4.49
N ALA A 563 10.90 3.71 -4.21
CA ALA A 563 11.07 2.80 -3.09
C ALA A 563 12.37 1.96 -3.21
N LEU A 564 12.65 1.42 -4.40
CA LEU A 564 13.86 0.65 -4.67
C LEU A 564 15.13 1.52 -4.65
N ALA A 565 15.01 2.80 -5.01
CA ALA A 565 16.09 3.79 -4.91
C ALA A 565 16.40 4.23 -3.47
N GLY A 566 15.56 3.84 -2.49
CA GLY A 566 15.70 4.26 -1.08
C GLY A 566 14.99 5.58 -0.76
N GLU A 567 14.19 6.11 -1.68
CA GLU A 567 13.42 7.36 -1.55
C GLU A 567 12.01 7.08 -0.99
N SER A 568 11.92 6.34 0.12
CA SER A 568 10.65 5.83 0.66
C SER A 568 9.61 6.92 0.92
N ARG A 569 10.01 8.08 1.43
CA ARG A 569 9.09 9.20 1.66
C ARG A 569 8.45 9.72 0.37
N GLN A 570 9.24 9.79 -0.70
CA GLN A 570 8.74 10.20 -2.00
C GLN A 570 7.80 9.14 -2.58
N ALA A 571 8.15 7.85 -2.48
CA ALA A 571 7.29 6.76 -2.90
C ALA A 571 5.93 6.77 -2.16
N VAL A 572 5.92 7.02 -0.84
CA VAL A 572 4.69 7.22 -0.05
C VAL A 572 3.86 8.39 -0.60
N ARG A 573 4.50 9.51 -0.95
CA ARG A 573 3.81 10.68 -1.53
C ARG A 573 3.18 10.34 -2.88
N ILE A 574 3.90 9.66 -3.77
CA ILE A 574 3.39 9.23 -5.09
C ILE A 574 2.16 8.33 -4.91
N VAL A 575 2.23 7.33 -4.02
CA VAL A 575 1.11 6.43 -3.72
C VAL A 575 -0.11 7.18 -3.19
N ARG A 576 0.08 8.10 -2.24
CA ARG A 576 -1.05 8.87 -1.68
C ARG A 576 -1.71 9.76 -2.72
N LEU A 577 -0.93 10.43 -3.57
CA LEU A 577 -1.47 11.24 -4.66
C LEU A 577 -2.19 10.37 -5.70
N ALA A 578 -1.61 9.23 -6.07
CA ALA A 578 -2.25 8.29 -6.99
C ALA A 578 -3.59 7.78 -6.44
N TYR A 579 -3.65 7.48 -5.14
CA TYR A 579 -4.90 7.08 -4.48
C TYR A 579 -5.92 8.21 -4.40
N GLU A 580 -5.51 9.43 -4.03
CA GLU A 580 -6.40 10.61 -4.01
C GLU A 580 -7.01 10.87 -5.40
N GLU A 581 -6.20 10.81 -6.45
CA GLU A 581 -6.65 10.99 -7.84
C GLU A 581 -7.56 9.83 -8.27
N ALA A 582 -7.16 8.58 -7.99
CA ALA A 582 -7.95 7.39 -8.33
C ALA A 582 -9.31 7.36 -7.64
N ALA A 583 -9.38 7.73 -6.36
CA ALA A 583 -10.62 7.80 -5.60
C ALA A 583 -11.57 8.90 -6.10
N SER A 584 -11.07 9.89 -6.85
CA SER A 584 -11.90 10.93 -7.47
C SER A 584 -12.50 10.52 -8.82
N ILE A 585 -12.05 9.40 -9.40
CA ILE A 585 -12.57 8.90 -10.67
C ILE A 585 -13.96 8.30 -10.43
N PRO A 586 -15.00 8.78 -11.13
CA PRO A 586 -16.33 8.18 -11.03
C PRO A 586 -16.28 6.80 -11.69
N LEU A 587 -16.63 5.77 -10.90
CA LEU A 587 -16.65 4.39 -11.36
C LEU A 587 -18.08 3.87 -11.42
N PRO A 588 -18.42 2.99 -12.38
CA PRO A 588 -19.70 2.32 -12.41
C PRO A 588 -19.85 1.41 -11.19
N ALA A 589 -21.09 1.23 -10.74
CA ALA A 589 -21.40 0.40 -9.56
C ALA A 589 -21.05 -1.09 -9.78
N THR A 590 -21.17 -1.57 -11.02
CA THR A 590 -20.77 -2.90 -11.46
C THR A 590 -19.68 -2.78 -12.50
N ILE A 591 -18.80 -3.77 -12.62
CA ILE A 591 -17.77 -3.73 -13.64
C ILE A 591 -18.39 -3.86 -15.04
N THR A 592 -17.94 -3.05 -15.99
CA THR A 592 -18.46 -3.12 -17.38
C THR A 592 -17.65 -4.05 -18.27
N HIS A 593 -16.43 -4.36 -17.84
CA HIS A 593 -15.53 -5.29 -18.49
C HIS A 593 -14.86 -6.19 -17.43
N PRO A 594 -14.72 -7.52 -17.66
CA PRO A 594 -14.16 -8.43 -16.65
C PRO A 594 -12.81 -7.96 -16.10
N LEU A 595 -11.91 -7.49 -16.97
CA LEU A 595 -10.57 -7.02 -16.55
C LEU A 595 -10.60 -5.78 -15.64
N ALA A 596 -11.73 -5.08 -15.51
CA ALA A 596 -11.85 -4.00 -14.53
C ALA A 596 -11.75 -4.50 -13.09
N ALA A 597 -11.92 -5.81 -12.83
CA ALA A 597 -11.64 -6.40 -11.52
C ALA A 597 -10.20 -6.14 -11.03
N PHE A 598 -9.21 -6.11 -11.94
CA PHE A 598 -7.80 -5.90 -11.57
C PHE A 598 -7.53 -4.49 -11.00
N PRO A 599 -7.86 -3.37 -11.67
CA PRO A 599 -7.66 -2.05 -11.07
C PRO A 599 -8.56 -1.79 -9.86
N ARG A 600 -9.72 -2.46 -9.73
CA ARG A 600 -10.53 -2.42 -8.51
C ARG A 600 -9.81 -3.11 -7.35
N PHE A 601 -9.22 -4.27 -7.60
CA PHE A 601 -8.31 -4.92 -6.65
C PHE A 601 -7.09 -4.04 -6.32
N HIS A 602 -6.49 -3.37 -7.30
CA HIS A 602 -5.36 -2.46 -7.04
C HIS A 602 -5.74 -1.31 -6.09
N MET A 603 -6.98 -0.84 -6.12
CA MET A 603 -7.47 0.14 -5.14
C MET A 603 -7.47 -0.42 -3.71
N LEU A 604 -7.84 -1.69 -3.53
CA LEU A 604 -7.76 -2.36 -2.22
C LEU A 604 -6.31 -2.46 -1.74
N GLU A 605 -5.38 -2.82 -2.62
CA GLU A 605 -3.94 -2.85 -2.31
C GLU A 605 -3.42 -1.47 -1.88
N LEU A 606 -3.86 -0.39 -2.54
CA LEU A 606 -3.50 0.97 -2.14
C LEU A 606 -4.12 1.37 -0.80
N GLN A 607 -5.36 0.97 -0.51
CA GLN A 607 -6.00 1.18 0.79
C GLN A 607 -5.21 0.49 1.91
N ALA A 608 -4.89 -0.80 1.73
CA ALA A 608 -4.09 -1.58 2.67
C ALA A 608 -2.70 -0.95 2.87
N LEU A 609 -2.02 -0.56 1.78
CA LEU A 609 -0.72 0.09 1.83
C LEU A 609 -0.75 1.43 2.59
N ILE A 610 -1.77 2.27 2.34
CA ILE A 610 -1.97 3.55 3.02
C ILE A 610 -2.28 3.35 4.51
N ALA A 611 -3.16 2.41 4.85
CA ALA A 611 -3.43 2.02 6.22
C ALA A 611 -2.14 1.50 6.92
N GLY A 612 -1.27 0.83 6.16
CA GLY A 612 0.03 0.35 6.60
C GLY A 612 1.00 1.47 6.96
N PHE A 613 1.09 2.52 6.14
CA PHE A 613 1.84 3.74 6.49
C PHE A 613 1.26 4.43 7.71
N ASP A 614 -0.04 4.26 7.94
CA ASP A 614 -0.75 4.88 9.05
C ASP A 614 -0.59 4.13 10.39
N TYR A 615 -0.14 2.87 10.36
CA TYR A 615 0.04 1.99 11.52
C TYR A 615 -1.24 1.82 12.37
N GLU A 616 -2.41 2.07 11.77
CA GLU A 616 -3.69 1.96 12.47
C GLU A 616 -4.21 0.52 12.43
N VAL A 617 -4.46 0.01 11.22
CA VAL A 617 -5.18 -1.25 10.92
C VAL A 617 -4.28 -2.29 10.26
N GLU A 618 -3.12 -1.90 9.73
CA GLU A 618 -2.23 -2.76 8.96
C GLU A 618 -0.83 -2.79 9.61
N GLN A 619 -0.61 -3.82 10.43
CA GLN A 619 0.58 -3.98 11.28
C GLN A 619 1.47 -5.15 10.82
N LYS A 620 1.63 -5.35 9.49
CA LYS A 620 2.52 -6.40 8.94
C LYS A 620 3.87 -6.45 9.67
N THR A 621 4.21 -7.66 10.10
CA THR A 621 5.52 -8.01 10.63
C THR A 621 6.33 -8.80 9.59
N TYR A 622 7.44 -9.39 9.99
CA TYR A 622 8.26 -10.24 9.14
C TYR A 622 8.31 -11.69 9.67
N PRO A 623 8.58 -12.71 8.83
CA PRO A 623 8.36 -14.11 9.17
C PRO A 623 9.09 -14.59 10.43
N ALA A 624 10.33 -14.16 10.62
CA ALA A 624 11.10 -14.54 11.81
C ALA A 624 10.49 -13.96 13.10
N ARG A 625 10.01 -12.71 13.07
CA ARG A 625 9.35 -12.07 14.21
C ARG A 625 8.03 -12.74 14.54
N PHE A 626 7.25 -13.08 13.53
CA PHE A 626 5.99 -13.83 13.69
C PHE A 626 6.22 -15.18 14.39
N ILE A 627 7.22 -15.95 13.95
CA ILE A 627 7.58 -17.23 14.57
C ILE A 627 8.00 -17.05 16.04
N ASP A 628 8.78 -16.01 16.35
CA ASP A 628 9.20 -15.73 17.73
C ASP A 628 8.03 -15.31 18.64
N MET A 629 7.06 -14.55 18.11
CA MET A 629 5.81 -14.21 18.82
C MET A 629 4.96 -15.46 19.06
N ALA A 630 4.76 -16.30 18.03
CA ALA A 630 4.08 -17.59 18.14
C ALA A 630 4.72 -18.49 19.20
N LYS A 631 6.06 -18.53 19.24
CA LYS A 631 6.81 -19.25 20.27
C LYS A 631 6.50 -18.77 21.67
N SER A 632 6.45 -17.46 21.86
CA SER A 632 6.13 -16.82 23.14
C SER A 632 4.70 -17.16 23.59
N CYS A 633 3.76 -17.30 22.65
CA CYS A 633 2.36 -17.66 22.89
C CYS A 633 2.10 -19.18 23.02
N GLY A 634 3.16 -20.00 23.11
CA GLY A 634 3.00 -21.44 23.32
C GLY A 634 2.92 -22.30 22.06
N PHE A 635 3.32 -21.79 20.89
CA PHE A 635 3.39 -22.58 19.66
C PHE A 635 4.82 -22.92 19.24
N ASP A 636 5.04 -24.05 18.56
CA ASP A 636 6.28 -24.36 17.86
C ASP A 636 6.03 -24.39 16.35
N CYS A 637 6.75 -23.57 15.58
CA CYS A 637 6.67 -23.59 14.12
C CYS A 637 7.28 -24.89 13.57
N ARG A 638 6.43 -25.78 13.05
CA ARG A 638 6.81 -27.08 12.49
C ARG A 638 7.15 -27.01 11.01
N ARG A 639 6.41 -26.19 10.26
CA ARG A 639 6.59 -25.99 8.82
C ARG A 639 6.38 -24.52 8.50
N HIS A 640 7.16 -24.02 7.55
CA HIS A 640 7.05 -22.68 7.01
C HIS A 640 7.28 -22.76 5.50
N LEU A 641 6.45 -22.06 4.74
CA LEU A 641 6.57 -21.95 3.29
C LEU A 641 6.30 -20.51 2.88
N ARG A 642 7.16 -19.95 2.03
CA ARG A 642 6.88 -18.74 1.28
C ARG A 642 6.20 -19.14 -0.03
N LEU A 643 4.91 -18.85 -0.15
CA LEU A 643 4.09 -19.21 -1.30
C LEU A 643 4.29 -18.26 -2.47
N TYR A 644 4.33 -16.97 -2.16
CA TYR A 644 4.49 -15.91 -3.13
C TYR A 644 5.54 -14.94 -2.62
N ALA A 645 6.48 -14.56 -3.48
CA ALA A 645 7.60 -13.71 -3.16
C ALA A 645 7.34 -12.28 -3.67
N THR A 646 7.30 -11.30 -2.77
CA THR A 646 7.24 -9.88 -3.15
C THR A 646 8.62 -9.21 -3.07
N ASP A 647 9.42 -9.45 -2.02
CA ASP A 647 10.78 -8.89 -1.90
C ASP A 647 11.82 -9.90 -1.39
N GLY A 648 13.06 -9.80 -1.85
CA GLY A 648 14.17 -10.66 -1.43
C GLY A 648 14.10 -12.12 -1.91
N ILE A 649 15.23 -12.84 -1.80
CA ILE A 649 15.42 -14.18 -2.37
C ILE A 649 15.28 -15.33 -1.36
N GLY A 650 15.28 -15.04 -0.05
CA GLY A 650 15.24 -16.06 1.00
C GLY A 650 13.82 -16.49 1.37
N ASP A 651 13.67 -17.66 1.99
CA ASP A 651 12.37 -18.20 2.41
C ASP A 651 11.68 -17.34 3.50
N ARG A 652 12.41 -16.44 4.15
CA ARG A 652 11.93 -15.54 5.20
C ARG A 652 11.91 -14.06 4.78
N CYS A 653 12.08 -13.76 3.50
CA CYS A 653 11.88 -12.40 2.96
C CYS A 653 10.39 -12.17 2.66
N ALA A 654 10.00 -10.94 2.26
CA ALA A 654 8.61 -10.53 2.15
C ALA A 654 7.76 -11.37 1.18
N GLY A 655 6.49 -11.58 1.49
CA GLY A 655 5.57 -12.25 0.60
C GLY A 655 4.39 -12.88 1.34
N THR A 656 3.65 -13.74 0.65
CA THR A 656 2.61 -14.57 1.26
C THR A 656 3.26 -15.84 1.83
N HIS A 657 3.02 -16.12 3.11
CA HIS A 657 3.60 -17.24 3.82
C HIS A 657 2.55 -18.13 4.47
N VAL A 658 2.86 -19.42 4.59
CA VAL A 658 2.07 -20.39 5.37
C VAL A 658 2.94 -20.94 6.48
N PHE A 659 2.45 -20.84 7.71
CA PHE A 659 3.07 -21.37 8.92
C PHE A 659 2.18 -22.47 9.49
N ALA A 660 2.75 -23.66 9.78
CA ALA A 660 2.11 -24.66 10.61
C ALA A 660 2.73 -24.62 12.02
N LEU A 661 1.94 -24.18 12.98
CA LEU A 661 2.30 -23.93 14.37
C LEU A 661 1.66 -25.00 15.25
N ALA A 662 2.45 -25.82 15.95
CA ALA A 662 1.93 -26.84 16.86
C ALA A 662 1.82 -26.27 18.28
N ARG A 663 0.66 -26.42 18.91
CA ARG A 663 0.47 -26.02 20.32
C ARG A 663 1.34 -26.89 21.23
N ARG A 664 2.09 -26.25 22.13
CA ARG A 664 2.91 -26.91 23.16
C ARG A 664 2.06 -27.46 24.30
#